data_AF-A0A182M625-F1
#
_entry.id   AF-A0A182M625-F1
#
_cell.length_a   1.000
_cell.length_b   1.000
_cell.length_c   1.000
_cell.angle_alpha   90.00
_cell.angle_beta   90.00
_cell.angle_gamma   90.00
#
_symmetry.space_group_name_H-M   'P 1'
#
loop_
_entity.id
_entity.type
_entity.pdbx_description
1 polymer ?
#
loop_
_entity_poly.entity_id
_entity_poly.type
_entity_poly.pdbx_seq_one_letter_code
_entity_poly.pdbx_strand_id
1 'polypeptide(L)'
;MCVGELTFSSAEIVVKAMTTRCQSPAFLMYESMMRAYLEGYKSLTTIIGDEKEDNAIIEAIKCHRISQHQASYKLYTVDIYFRSAEKDRNDPNYGYNLNPYPHWEAFHCEANVSMIMEQVLPAIAFRNPIARVILLIRGIAKYDMLQFFRSAWTRFNMLDILLLSRIDYRTLLVCLFNPYLTSRDEMLDERNMFCHHLRTIEDVQLFNREVQQFTYERVNNLHQYTLKIAITDVELMSKAVYFANGTIRRYQYLDGEMVEIMRERMNFTISYNQLNYQESVGFISSNGSLGGTLQMLEHNTIDLAANSRSIIRHPMRNLQYVHFLCPIRLIFVVPINYFRDRYKVVFFHAFALQMYSTNFIMAMVLPLVLLVLMRRDFSLAAYAKETFRILAIVFSSSVRLPREHRHRLVLMGLMFYSIVTYSAWQGITIIQLNRDDDKLRNIQTLEELVDTKLNLKAIVSFGSAIRAKVWNSSDVRGRIAARLDVQWTPSNISIIPEVADNRTTAVPIIEYFIEVVRSRYFDQVRKQSKLYFVRQPFIEYLTAMALPKNSPLFPTIRRLTMNCLENGVVNQQLSLIRQKGALLQIAQNRNKTLRDEHPARRVVLFNMRFVFLSYLLMNGLAILVFLGEIGYFRYQRKQRKIRKNRRKAATQNIQNICYNMLSLDCSNIRQCRVVVAMVVYISLFLDNMLLTVIVPILPDYLVQFNDKVPASVIYKNFSLHYVPKLIGAVSEAVVVVQPTNPPVDRTSTIDQENGSIGILLGVKALVQLLANPLVGSGTARFGYCLPITFGTVNLLLASLIFGFGTSYTSLFVARAIHGLGSACIGVCGMSLVAQLYTEPERRSKVMGTVLGAMAVGVLVGYPFGGIAYELAGKAAPFHVLAALCAGNLVLQYFQLDLSAYNINPLPHDSSTTTTTVDKRATWWPLLSNHLILVVVGGIWISTSAMAILEPCLPIWMINQLHPKKWQLGTVFIPDSIGYWLGTNFFGTVAFRFGQIRVSIVALLLVGSSCILIPSANTVTGLLLPHLGLGLGIGVVDAALVPLLATLVDSQLSNHPDQDVGFSVEESGGEHGYGTVYAIQQIAVSVAYSLAPIIGGELVPVIGFATVLRALGVLNILYVALFVCSSVRSTVGHLQGGSMKQADLPLASSEPTSYRRFYNTLE
;
A
#
# COMPACT_ATOMS: atom_id res chain seq x y z
N MET A 1 19.99 -52.00 -24.72
CA MET A 1 21.26 -52.50 -25.28
C MET A 1 21.65 -53.75 -24.50
N CYS A 2 21.94 -54.83 -25.24
CA CYS A 2 22.52 -56.11 -24.81
C CYS A 2 21.77 -56.92 -23.74
N VAL A 3 20.72 -57.63 -24.15
CA VAL A 3 20.40 -58.93 -23.52
C VAL A 3 21.35 -59.93 -24.17
N GLY A 4 22.51 -60.13 -23.55
CA GLY A 4 23.34 -61.29 -23.85
C GLY A 4 22.63 -62.52 -23.32
N GLU A 5 22.31 -63.46 -24.20
CA GLU A 5 21.92 -64.82 -23.84
C GLU A 5 23.08 -65.45 -23.04
N LEU A 6 22.98 -65.40 -21.72
CA LEU A 6 23.78 -66.23 -20.84
C LEU A 6 23.14 -67.62 -20.82
N THR A 7 23.64 -68.50 -21.69
CA THR A 7 23.43 -69.94 -21.62
C THR A 7 24.00 -70.44 -20.28
N PHE A 8 23.13 -70.62 -19.28
CA PHE A 8 23.49 -71.38 -18.09
C PHE A 8 23.58 -72.86 -18.47
N SER A 9 24.73 -73.49 -18.25
CA SER A 9 24.92 -74.93 -18.41
C SER A 9 23.96 -75.65 -17.46
N SER A 10 22.83 -76.12 -17.97
CA SER A 10 21.97 -77.05 -17.26
C SER A 10 22.73 -78.37 -17.12
N ALA A 11 23.23 -78.67 -15.92
CA ALA A 11 23.47 -80.06 -15.56
C ALA A 11 22.14 -80.81 -15.79
N GLU A 12 22.15 -81.83 -16.64
CA GLU A 12 20.98 -82.67 -16.91
C GLU A 12 20.60 -83.36 -15.59
N ILE A 13 19.63 -82.81 -14.86
CA ILE A 13 19.11 -83.43 -13.63
C ILE A 13 18.24 -84.62 -14.07
N VAL A 14 18.85 -85.80 -14.20
CA VAL A 14 18.16 -87.04 -14.54
C VAL A 14 17.54 -87.64 -13.28
N VAL A 15 16.27 -87.32 -13.01
CA VAL A 15 15.53 -87.93 -11.90
C VAL A 15 14.95 -89.27 -12.33
N LYS A 16 15.47 -90.40 -11.81
CA LYS A 16 14.82 -91.72 -11.89
C LYS A 16 13.64 -91.77 -10.91
N ALA A 17 12.44 -92.03 -11.38
CA ALA A 17 11.25 -92.21 -10.53
C ALA A 17 10.32 -93.27 -11.14
N MET A 18 9.68 -94.09 -10.29
CA MET A 18 8.75 -95.16 -10.70
C MET A 18 7.30 -94.63 -10.77
N THR A 19 6.56 -94.95 -11.84
CA THR A 19 5.18 -94.47 -12.09
C THR A 19 4.09 -95.11 -11.21
N THR A 20 4.44 -96.00 -10.27
CA THR A 20 3.48 -96.80 -9.50
C THR A 20 2.82 -96.05 -8.33
N ARG A 21 3.31 -94.88 -7.91
CA ARG A 21 2.77 -94.15 -6.74
C ARG A 21 1.72 -93.07 -7.07
N CYS A 22 1.43 -92.84 -8.35
CA CYS A 22 0.45 -91.84 -8.80
C CYS A 22 -0.97 -92.04 -8.24
N GLN A 23 -1.33 -93.28 -7.88
CA GLN A 23 -2.65 -93.62 -7.33
C GLN A 23 -2.66 -93.71 -5.80
N SER A 24 -1.53 -93.41 -5.13
CA SER A 24 -1.50 -93.46 -3.67
C SER A 24 -2.37 -92.34 -3.07
N PRO A 25 -3.22 -92.62 -2.05
CA PRO A 25 -4.08 -91.61 -1.45
C PRO A 25 -3.31 -90.39 -0.92
N ALA A 26 -2.12 -90.60 -0.32
CA ALA A 26 -1.27 -89.52 0.18
C ALA A 26 -0.76 -88.59 -0.92
N PHE A 27 -0.46 -89.13 -2.10
CA PHE A 27 -0.04 -88.35 -3.25
C PHE A 27 -1.18 -87.53 -3.84
N LEU A 28 -2.37 -88.12 -3.99
CA LEU A 28 -3.56 -87.41 -4.48
C LEU A 28 -3.98 -86.26 -3.54
N MET A 29 -3.88 -86.47 -2.22
CA MET A 29 -4.11 -85.42 -1.23
C MET A 29 -3.09 -84.28 -1.36
N TYR A 30 -1.81 -84.62 -1.48
CA TYR A 30 -0.73 -83.65 -1.68
C TYR A 30 -0.92 -82.87 -2.99
N GLU A 31 -1.21 -83.53 -4.11
CA GLU A 31 -1.45 -82.89 -5.42
C GLU A 31 -2.65 -81.94 -5.35
N SER A 32 -3.77 -82.38 -4.78
CA SER A 32 -4.98 -81.56 -4.65
C SER A 32 -4.74 -80.32 -3.76
N MET A 33 -4.02 -80.48 -2.66
CA MET A 33 -3.64 -79.37 -1.77
C MET A 33 -2.71 -78.39 -2.49
N MET A 34 -1.66 -78.89 -3.15
CA MET A 34 -0.69 -78.07 -3.87
C MET A 34 -1.32 -77.30 -5.03
N ARG A 35 -2.22 -77.93 -5.79
CA ARG A 35 -2.94 -77.28 -6.90
C ARG A 35 -3.76 -76.08 -6.41
N ALA A 36 -4.50 -76.24 -5.31
CA ALA A 36 -5.30 -75.16 -4.74
C ALA A 36 -4.42 -74.09 -4.06
N TYR A 37 -3.38 -74.51 -3.35
CA TYR A 37 -2.51 -73.58 -2.62
C TYR A 37 -1.55 -72.80 -3.54
N LEU A 38 -1.25 -73.28 -4.75
CA LEU A 38 -0.44 -72.58 -5.74
C LEU A 38 -1.28 -71.83 -6.80
N GLU A 39 -2.60 -71.79 -6.66
CA GLU A 39 -3.47 -71.06 -7.58
C GLU A 39 -3.08 -69.58 -7.67
N GLY A 40 -2.87 -69.07 -8.89
CA GLY A 40 -2.43 -67.69 -9.15
C GLY A 40 -0.91 -67.44 -9.18
N TYR A 41 -0.07 -68.45 -8.85
CA TYR A 41 1.39 -68.34 -8.93
C TYR A 41 1.91 -68.67 -10.34
N LYS A 42 2.92 -67.93 -10.81
CA LYS A 42 3.44 -68.00 -12.20
C LYS A 42 4.85 -68.60 -12.31
N SER A 43 5.52 -68.83 -11.19
CA SER A 43 6.85 -69.47 -11.17
C SER A 43 6.94 -70.38 -9.96
N LEU A 44 7.33 -71.63 -10.18
CA LEU A 44 7.60 -72.61 -9.14
C LEU A 44 9.04 -73.09 -9.27
N THR A 45 9.85 -72.78 -8.26
CA THR A 45 11.23 -73.25 -8.18
C THR A 45 11.31 -74.41 -7.18
N THR A 46 11.69 -75.59 -7.65
CA THR A 46 11.86 -76.78 -6.81
C THR A 46 13.33 -77.00 -6.49
N ILE A 47 13.67 -77.11 -5.21
CA ILE A 47 15.01 -77.34 -4.67
C ILE A 47 15.05 -78.72 -4.04
N ILE A 48 16.04 -79.55 -4.40
CA ILE A 48 16.15 -80.94 -3.95
C ILE A 48 17.40 -81.13 -3.09
N GLY A 49 17.24 -81.71 -1.90
CA GLY A 49 18.29 -81.89 -0.89
C GLY A 49 19.38 -82.91 -1.18
N ASP A 50 19.10 -83.96 -1.99
CA ASP A 50 20.05 -85.01 -2.39
C ASP A 50 19.46 -85.83 -3.56
N GLU A 51 20.30 -86.52 -4.35
CA GLU A 51 19.93 -87.39 -5.49
C GLU A 51 19.15 -88.66 -5.07
N LYS A 52 18.02 -88.54 -4.36
CA LYS A 52 17.18 -89.69 -3.97
C LYS A 52 15.75 -89.61 -4.51
N GLU A 53 15.33 -90.79 -4.99
CA GLU A 53 14.29 -91.14 -5.97
C GLU A 53 12.83 -90.74 -5.67
N ASP A 54 12.54 -90.01 -4.59
CA ASP A 54 11.18 -89.85 -4.04
C ASP A 54 10.75 -88.37 -3.88
N ASN A 55 10.80 -87.57 -4.96
CA ASN A 55 10.28 -86.19 -4.92
C ASN A 55 8.82 -86.11 -5.39
N ALA A 56 7.93 -85.67 -4.49
CA ALA A 56 6.49 -85.63 -4.72
C ALA A 56 6.06 -84.71 -5.90
N ILE A 57 6.78 -83.60 -6.16
CA ILE A 57 6.45 -82.69 -7.28
C ILE A 57 6.91 -83.26 -8.62
N ILE A 58 8.10 -83.87 -8.66
CA ILE A 58 8.61 -84.49 -9.88
C ILE A 58 7.76 -85.70 -10.26
N GLU A 59 7.29 -86.43 -9.25
CA GLU A 59 6.30 -87.49 -9.42
C GLU A 59 4.95 -86.94 -9.91
N ALA A 60 4.43 -85.83 -9.36
CA ALA A 60 3.22 -85.14 -9.85
C ALA A 60 3.33 -84.75 -11.34
N ILE A 61 4.45 -84.17 -11.75
CA ILE A 61 4.70 -83.80 -13.15
C ILE A 61 4.73 -85.04 -14.07
N LYS A 62 5.27 -86.16 -13.61
CA LYS A 62 5.30 -87.42 -14.38
C LYS A 62 3.95 -88.15 -14.42
N CYS A 63 3.15 -88.05 -13.35
CA CYS A 63 1.82 -88.66 -13.24
C CYS A 63 0.77 -87.95 -14.10
N HIS A 64 0.92 -86.64 -14.35
CA HIS A 64 0.05 -85.86 -15.23
C HIS A 64 0.63 -85.80 -16.66
N ARG A 65 -0.02 -86.42 -17.65
CA ARG A 65 0.26 -86.16 -19.08
C ARG A 65 -0.19 -84.74 -19.42
N ILE A 66 0.77 -83.81 -19.50
CA ILE A 66 0.71 -82.48 -20.13
C ILE A 66 -0.70 -81.86 -20.16
N SER A 67 -1.05 -81.10 -19.11
CA SER A 67 -1.85 -79.87 -19.26
C SER A 67 -1.96 -79.10 -17.95
N GLN A 68 -1.52 -77.84 -17.99
CA GLN A 68 -1.91 -76.75 -17.08
C GLN A 68 -1.32 -76.77 -15.66
N HIS A 69 0.00 -76.63 -15.53
CA HIS A 69 0.53 -75.69 -14.55
C HIS A 69 1.00 -74.48 -15.35
N GLN A 70 0.28 -73.35 -15.31
CA GLN A 70 0.61 -72.11 -16.04
C GLN A 70 1.91 -71.45 -15.56
N ALA A 71 2.68 -72.11 -14.69
CA ALA A 71 3.89 -71.58 -14.08
C ALA A 71 5.15 -72.09 -14.79
N SER A 72 6.15 -71.21 -14.93
CA SER A 72 7.49 -71.64 -15.33
C SER A 72 8.10 -72.50 -14.21
N TYR A 73 8.54 -73.72 -14.57
CA TYR A 73 9.11 -74.68 -13.63
C TYR A 73 10.64 -74.62 -13.69
N LYS A 74 11.30 -74.42 -12.54
CA LYS A 74 12.75 -74.42 -12.42
C LYS A 74 13.19 -75.46 -11.40
N LEU A 75 14.21 -76.24 -11.73
CA LEU A 75 14.72 -77.31 -10.88
C LEU A 75 16.17 -77.04 -10.50
N TYR A 76 16.48 -77.12 -9.20
CA TYR A 76 17.84 -76.98 -8.68
C TYR A 76 18.12 -78.03 -7.60
N THR A 77 19.38 -78.43 -7.47
CA THR A 77 19.85 -79.07 -6.23
C THR A 77 20.14 -77.98 -5.19
N VAL A 78 20.13 -78.34 -3.90
CA VAL A 78 20.46 -77.42 -2.80
C VAL A 78 21.81 -76.73 -3.04
N ASP A 79 22.85 -77.48 -3.40
CA ASP A 79 24.19 -76.94 -3.66
C ASP A 79 24.24 -75.93 -4.80
N ILE A 80 23.60 -76.24 -5.94
CA ILE A 80 23.59 -75.35 -7.11
C ILE A 80 22.83 -74.07 -6.77
N TYR A 81 21.69 -74.18 -6.10
CA TYR A 81 20.89 -73.01 -5.72
C TYR A 81 21.63 -72.14 -4.70
N PHE A 82 22.26 -72.76 -3.70
CA PHE A 82 23.03 -72.07 -2.67
C PHE A 82 24.23 -71.31 -3.25
N ARG A 83 25.08 -71.97 -4.06
CA ARG A 83 26.21 -71.30 -4.74
C ARG A 83 25.77 -70.18 -5.66
N SER A 84 24.65 -70.37 -6.36
CA SER A 84 24.06 -69.34 -7.22
C SER A 84 23.62 -68.12 -6.40
N ALA A 85 22.99 -68.34 -5.23
CA ALA A 85 22.61 -67.26 -4.33
C ALA A 85 23.81 -66.57 -3.67
N GLU A 86 24.89 -67.29 -3.35
CA GLU A 86 26.13 -66.69 -2.83
C GLU A 86 26.84 -65.83 -3.88
N LYS A 87 26.85 -66.27 -5.14
CA LYS A 87 27.37 -65.46 -6.25
C LYS A 87 26.64 -64.12 -6.35
N ASP A 88 25.31 -64.15 -6.28
CA ASP A 88 24.48 -62.95 -6.28
C ASP A 88 24.70 -62.09 -5.02
N ARG A 89 24.93 -62.73 -3.86
CA ARG A 89 25.21 -62.02 -2.58
C ARG A 89 26.52 -61.24 -2.62
N ASN A 90 27.52 -61.78 -3.31
CA ASN A 90 28.83 -61.15 -3.48
C ASN A 90 28.83 -60.06 -4.57
N ASP A 91 27.82 -60.01 -5.44
CA ASP A 91 27.65 -58.89 -6.37
C ASP A 91 27.15 -57.65 -5.59
N PRO A 92 27.93 -56.56 -5.55
CA PRO A 92 27.51 -55.34 -4.86
C PRO A 92 26.22 -54.79 -5.46
N ASN A 93 26.01 -54.92 -6.77
CA ASN A 93 24.87 -54.31 -7.48
C ASN A 93 23.57 -55.11 -7.39
N TYR A 94 23.62 -56.37 -6.93
CA TYR A 94 22.45 -57.22 -6.82
C TYR A 94 21.46 -56.70 -5.77
N GLY A 95 20.17 -56.66 -6.13
CA GLY A 95 19.10 -56.24 -5.23
C GLY A 95 18.81 -54.73 -5.19
N TYR A 96 19.61 -53.86 -5.82
CA TYR A 96 19.33 -52.40 -5.93
C TYR A 96 18.20 -52.03 -6.91
N ASN A 97 17.19 -52.89 -7.00
CA ASN A 97 16.03 -52.69 -7.86
C ASN A 97 14.83 -52.19 -7.06
N LEU A 98 14.21 -51.11 -7.55
CA LEU A 98 12.93 -50.58 -7.08
C LEU A 98 11.76 -51.55 -7.27
N ASN A 99 11.89 -52.51 -8.19
CA ASN A 99 10.79 -53.44 -8.43
C ASN A 99 10.54 -54.25 -7.15
N PRO A 100 9.27 -54.31 -6.69
CA PRO A 100 8.91 -55.14 -5.55
C PRO A 100 9.27 -56.60 -5.84
N TYR A 101 9.48 -57.38 -4.79
CA TYR A 101 9.65 -58.82 -4.96
C TYR A 101 8.40 -59.42 -5.62
N PRO A 102 8.56 -60.41 -6.52
CA PRO A 102 7.41 -61.03 -7.17
C PRO A 102 6.60 -61.84 -6.17
N HIS A 103 5.37 -61.42 -5.90
CA HIS A 103 4.40 -62.16 -5.07
C HIS A 103 3.88 -63.45 -5.70
N TRP A 104 4.14 -63.66 -7.00
CA TRP A 104 3.69 -64.82 -7.78
C TRP A 104 4.77 -65.91 -7.90
N GLU A 105 5.87 -65.77 -7.18
CA GLU A 105 6.95 -66.76 -7.10
C GLU A 105 6.75 -67.67 -5.89
N ALA A 106 6.85 -68.98 -6.13
CA ALA A 106 6.78 -70.00 -5.11
C ALA A 106 8.04 -70.88 -5.14
N PHE A 107 8.45 -71.34 -3.96
CA PHE A 107 9.55 -72.28 -3.77
C PHE A 107 9.02 -73.55 -3.12
N HIS A 108 9.48 -74.70 -3.62
CA HIS A 108 9.27 -75.98 -2.97
C HIS A 108 10.61 -76.62 -2.63
N CYS A 109 10.78 -77.13 -1.42
CA CYS A 109 11.99 -77.84 -1.03
C CYS A 109 11.66 -79.13 -0.27
N GLU A 110 12.34 -80.21 -0.64
CA GLU A 110 12.38 -81.47 0.12
C GLU A 110 13.83 -81.75 0.54
N ALA A 111 14.11 -81.59 1.82
CA ALA A 111 15.43 -81.79 2.42
C ALA A 111 15.34 -81.95 3.94
N ASN A 112 16.46 -82.30 4.57
CA ASN A 112 16.55 -82.35 6.03
C ASN A 112 16.47 -80.95 6.65
N VAL A 113 15.96 -80.86 7.88
CA VAL A 113 15.77 -79.59 8.61
C VAL A 113 17.05 -78.75 8.68
N SER A 114 18.20 -79.39 8.92
CA SER A 114 19.51 -78.72 9.01
C SER A 114 19.90 -78.05 7.67
N MET A 115 19.83 -78.79 6.56
CA MET A 115 20.11 -78.27 5.22
C MET A 115 19.16 -77.13 4.86
N ILE A 116 17.87 -77.25 5.20
CA ILE A 116 16.88 -76.21 4.94
C ILE A 116 17.22 -74.94 5.72
N MET A 117 17.55 -75.05 7.01
CA MET A 117 17.80 -73.89 7.87
C MET A 117 19.15 -73.20 7.58
N GLU A 118 20.19 -73.96 7.21
CA GLU A 118 21.54 -73.41 7.00
C GLU A 118 21.81 -72.95 5.56
N GLN A 119 21.23 -73.61 4.56
CA GLN A 119 21.54 -73.34 3.15
C GLN A 119 20.34 -72.81 2.36
N VAL A 120 19.19 -73.50 2.43
CA VAL A 120 18.04 -73.18 1.55
C VAL A 120 17.30 -71.91 1.96
N LEU A 121 16.86 -71.81 3.22
CA LEU A 121 16.13 -70.65 3.73
C LEU A 121 16.93 -69.34 3.60
N PRO A 122 18.22 -69.28 3.98
CA PRO A 122 19.02 -68.06 3.78
C PRO A 122 19.17 -67.66 2.31
N ALA A 123 19.23 -68.63 1.40
CA ALA A 123 19.32 -68.38 -0.04
C ALA A 123 17.99 -67.86 -0.61
N ILE A 124 16.85 -68.43 -0.19
CA ILE A 124 15.52 -67.95 -0.57
C ILE A 124 15.28 -66.56 0.02
N ALA A 125 15.53 -66.37 1.31
CA ALA A 125 15.34 -65.08 2.00
C ALA A 125 16.13 -63.94 1.36
N PHE A 126 17.35 -64.23 0.87
CA PHE A 126 18.17 -63.24 0.17
C PHE A 126 17.59 -62.85 -1.20
N ARG A 127 17.04 -63.81 -1.95
CA ARG A 127 16.51 -63.55 -3.31
C ARG A 127 15.07 -63.01 -3.31
N ASN A 128 14.19 -63.64 -2.54
CA ASN A 128 12.79 -63.27 -2.41
C ASN A 128 12.23 -63.73 -1.03
N PRO A 129 12.29 -62.88 0.00
CA PRO A 129 11.86 -63.22 1.36
C PRO A 129 10.34 -63.30 1.56
N ILE A 130 9.55 -62.78 0.60
CA ILE A 130 8.09 -62.80 0.65
C ILE A 130 7.50 -63.85 -0.29
N ALA A 131 8.34 -64.66 -0.93
CA ALA A 131 7.88 -65.76 -1.75
C ALA A 131 7.15 -66.79 -0.90
N ARG A 132 6.19 -67.47 -1.53
CA ARG A 132 5.51 -68.60 -0.91
C ARG A 132 6.47 -69.79 -0.86
N VAL A 133 6.76 -70.32 0.31
CA VAL A 133 7.70 -71.43 0.49
C VAL A 133 6.97 -72.64 1.05
N ILE A 134 7.13 -73.77 0.38
CA ILE A 134 6.51 -75.04 0.76
C ILE A 134 7.65 -76.01 1.07
N LEU A 135 7.68 -76.49 2.31
CA LEU A 135 8.76 -77.33 2.82
C LEU A 135 8.19 -78.69 3.17
N LEU A 136 8.69 -79.74 2.53
CA LEU A 136 8.38 -81.12 2.87
C LEU A 136 9.53 -81.72 3.68
N ILE A 137 9.26 -82.00 4.95
CA ILE A 137 10.24 -82.50 5.92
C ILE A 137 9.76 -83.85 6.44
N ARG A 138 10.67 -84.82 6.59
CA ARG A 138 10.35 -86.14 7.11
C ARG A 138 10.44 -86.15 8.64
N GLY A 139 9.35 -86.53 9.33
CA GLY A 139 9.38 -86.87 10.76
C GLY A 139 9.69 -85.72 11.74
N ILE A 140 9.40 -84.46 11.40
CA ILE A 140 9.57 -83.34 12.32
C ILE A 140 8.39 -83.24 13.30
N ALA A 141 8.69 -83.11 14.60
CA ALA A 141 7.69 -82.97 15.65
C ALA A 141 7.13 -81.53 15.72
N LYS A 142 5.94 -81.37 16.31
CA LYS A 142 5.23 -80.08 16.41
C LYS A 142 6.06 -78.99 17.13
N TYR A 143 6.80 -79.35 18.17
CA TYR A 143 7.68 -78.42 18.89
C TYR A 143 8.85 -77.92 18.02
N ASP A 144 9.49 -78.83 17.29
CA ASP A 144 10.60 -78.50 16.38
C ASP A 144 10.13 -77.63 15.20
N MET A 145 8.89 -77.85 14.72
CA MET A 145 8.25 -76.96 13.74
C MET A 145 8.09 -75.53 14.28
N LEU A 146 7.67 -75.39 15.54
CA LEU A 146 7.51 -74.06 16.15
C LEU A 146 8.85 -73.33 16.29
N GLN A 147 9.90 -74.05 16.70
CA GLN A 147 11.25 -73.51 16.75
C GLN A 147 11.77 -73.14 15.35
N PHE A 148 11.45 -73.96 14.34
CA PHE A 148 11.75 -73.68 12.94
C PHE A 148 11.08 -72.37 12.48
N PHE A 149 9.77 -72.23 12.69
CA PHE A 149 9.03 -71.02 12.33
C PHE A 149 9.55 -69.78 13.06
N ARG A 150 9.87 -69.91 14.36
CA ARG A 150 10.50 -68.82 15.13
C ARG A 150 11.84 -68.39 14.52
N SER A 151 12.71 -69.34 14.19
CA SER A 151 14.00 -69.05 13.56
C SER A 151 13.81 -68.40 12.19
N ALA A 152 12.88 -68.91 11.38
CA ALA A 152 12.58 -68.36 10.06
C ALA A 152 12.05 -66.92 10.13
N TRP A 153 11.15 -66.63 11.09
CA TRP A 153 10.64 -65.29 11.30
C TRP A 153 11.70 -64.34 11.87
N THR A 154 12.41 -64.73 12.92
CA THR A 154 13.34 -63.83 13.63
C THR A 154 14.64 -63.58 12.88
N ARG A 155 15.17 -64.56 12.13
CA ARG A 155 16.43 -64.43 11.39
C ARG A 155 16.24 -63.97 9.94
N PHE A 156 15.15 -64.39 9.30
CA PHE A 156 14.94 -64.17 7.86
C PHE A 156 13.69 -63.36 7.51
N ASN A 157 12.83 -63.03 8.49
CA ASN A 157 11.58 -62.29 8.30
C ASN A 157 10.61 -62.92 7.28
N MET A 158 10.59 -64.26 7.22
CA MET A 158 9.75 -65.01 6.29
C MET A 158 8.46 -65.48 6.98
N LEU A 159 7.30 -65.12 6.40
CA LEU A 159 5.98 -65.44 6.95
C LEU A 159 5.23 -66.54 6.17
N ASP A 160 5.38 -66.56 4.84
CA ASP A 160 4.62 -67.46 3.95
C ASP A 160 5.30 -68.81 3.78
N ILE A 161 5.51 -69.50 4.90
CA ILE A 161 6.08 -70.85 4.94
C ILE A 161 4.98 -71.86 5.29
N LEU A 162 4.73 -72.79 4.38
CA LEU A 162 3.89 -73.97 4.61
C LEU A 162 4.79 -75.16 4.91
N LEU A 163 4.72 -75.69 6.12
CA LEU A 163 5.54 -76.82 6.55
C LEU A 163 4.69 -78.09 6.53
N LEU A 164 5.14 -79.07 5.75
CA LEU A 164 4.53 -80.37 5.56
C LEU A 164 5.41 -81.41 6.24
N SER A 165 4.87 -82.11 7.23
CA SER A 165 5.53 -83.25 7.86
C SER A 165 4.81 -84.54 7.52
N ARG A 166 5.55 -85.48 6.92
CA ARG A 166 5.05 -86.83 6.68
C ARG A 166 5.21 -87.62 7.97
N ILE A 167 4.08 -87.95 8.61
CA ILE A 167 4.03 -88.75 9.84
C ILE A 167 4.07 -90.24 9.46
N ASP A 168 3.15 -90.69 8.61
CA ASP A 168 3.09 -92.04 8.05
C ASP A 168 2.82 -92.00 6.52
N TYR A 169 2.77 -93.16 5.85
CA TYR A 169 2.45 -93.26 4.42
C TYR A 169 1.06 -92.72 4.01
N ARG A 170 0.17 -92.45 4.97
CA ARG A 170 -1.21 -92.00 4.73
C ARG A 170 -1.55 -90.65 5.38
N THR A 171 -0.66 -90.09 6.19
CA THR A 171 -0.96 -88.94 7.04
C THR A 171 0.05 -87.81 6.78
N LEU A 172 -0.48 -86.66 6.38
CA LEU A 172 0.31 -85.43 6.22
C LEU A 172 -0.12 -84.42 7.29
N LEU A 173 0.81 -83.98 8.11
CA LEU A 173 0.62 -82.87 9.02
C LEU A 173 1.05 -81.59 8.30
N VAL A 174 0.12 -80.65 8.18
CA VAL A 174 0.33 -79.39 7.47
C VAL A 174 0.19 -78.26 8.46
N CYS A 175 1.24 -77.45 8.62
CA CYS A 175 1.26 -76.36 9.58
C CYS A 175 1.64 -75.02 8.93
N LEU A 176 0.97 -73.97 9.36
CA LEU A 176 1.27 -72.56 9.10
C LEU A 176 1.55 -71.84 10.41
N PHE A 177 2.19 -70.68 10.31
CA PHE A 177 2.57 -69.87 11.45
C PHE A 177 1.98 -68.46 11.41
N ASN A 178 1.50 -67.98 12.55
CA ASN A 178 1.07 -66.61 12.80
C ASN A 178 1.85 -66.03 14.01
N PRO A 179 2.87 -65.18 13.78
CA PRO A 179 3.66 -64.58 14.86
C PRO A 179 2.92 -63.47 15.63
N TYR A 180 1.72 -63.07 15.22
CA TYR A 180 1.03 -61.89 15.74
C TYR A 180 -0.01 -62.20 16.83
N LEU A 181 -0.29 -63.48 17.14
CA LEU A 181 -1.31 -63.84 18.13
C LEU A 181 -0.83 -63.65 19.58
N THR A 182 0.47 -63.80 19.84
CA THR A 182 1.08 -63.63 21.16
C THR A 182 2.09 -62.48 21.16
N SER A 183 2.51 -62.07 22.36
CA SER A 183 3.57 -61.09 22.53
C SER A 183 4.90 -61.60 21.94
N ARG A 184 5.84 -60.69 21.64
CA ARG A 184 7.14 -61.03 21.03
C ARG A 184 7.99 -61.96 21.91
N ASP A 185 7.79 -61.93 23.21
CA ASP A 185 8.52 -62.76 24.18
C ASP A 185 7.90 -64.16 24.34
N GLU A 186 6.64 -64.35 23.94
CA GLU A 186 5.87 -65.60 24.03
C GLU A 186 5.70 -66.30 22.66
N MET A 187 6.59 -66.05 21.70
CA MET A 187 6.47 -66.61 20.34
C MET A 187 6.48 -68.15 20.26
N LEU A 188 6.94 -68.86 21.31
CA LEU A 188 6.93 -70.32 21.42
C LEU A 188 5.60 -70.90 21.94
N ASP A 189 4.50 -70.17 21.82
CA ASP A 189 3.15 -70.66 22.10
C ASP A 189 2.59 -71.49 20.93
N GLU A 190 1.98 -72.65 21.23
CA GLU A 190 1.33 -73.49 20.24
C GLU A 190 0.16 -72.80 19.53
N ARG A 191 -0.46 -71.80 20.16
CA ARG A 191 -1.53 -70.98 19.56
C ARG A 191 -1.08 -70.26 18.29
N ASN A 192 0.22 -70.04 18.11
CA ASN A 192 0.78 -69.41 16.93
C ASN A 192 0.84 -70.34 15.71
N MET A 193 0.54 -71.64 15.87
CA MET A 193 0.54 -72.61 14.77
C MET A 193 -0.87 -73.03 14.38
N PHE A 194 -1.15 -72.94 13.08
CA PHE A 194 -2.36 -73.47 12.47
C PHE A 194 -2.02 -74.78 11.78
N CYS A 195 -2.40 -75.91 12.40
CA CYS A 195 -2.01 -77.25 11.96
C CYS A 195 -3.22 -78.14 11.67
N HIS A 196 -3.22 -78.83 10.52
CA HIS A 196 -4.23 -79.82 10.15
C HIS A 196 -3.60 -81.17 9.82
N HIS A 197 -4.29 -82.25 10.21
CA HIS A 197 -3.96 -83.60 9.79
C HIS A 197 -4.79 -83.96 8.55
N LEU A 198 -4.12 -84.16 7.42
CA LEU A 198 -4.76 -84.58 6.18
C LEU A 198 -4.69 -86.11 6.08
N ARG A 199 -5.86 -86.76 6.15
CA ARG A 199 -6.02 -88.23 6.04
C ARG A 199 -6.88 -88.63 4.85
N THR A 200 -7.82 -87.77 4.47
CA THR A 200 -8.77 -87.94 3.36
C THR A 200 -8.77 -86.72 2.43
N ILE A 201 -9.35 -86.87 1.24
CA ILE A 201 -9.50 -85.75 0.29
C ILE A 201 -10.46 -84.66 0.79
N GLU A 202 -11.43 -85.01 1.64
CA GLU A 202 -12.36 -84.06 2.27
C GLU A 202 -11.61 -83.13 3.24
N ASP A 203 -10.64 -83.67 4.00
CA ASP A 203 -9.76 -82.87 4.87
C ASP A 203 -8.99 -81.81 4.08
N VAL A 204 -8.60 -82.11 2.84
CA VAL A 204 -7.90 -81.17 1.94
C VAL A 204 -8.80 -80.02 1.51
N GLN A 205 -10.07 -80.29 1.22
CA GLN A 205 -11.04 -79.25 0.85
C GLN A 205 -11.33 -78.31 2.02
N LEU A 206 -11.50 -78.86 3.23
CA LEU A 206 -11.67 -78.08 4.46
C LEU A 206 -10.44 -77.21 4.72
N PHE A 207 -9.24 -77.81 4.67
CA PHE A 207 -7.98 -77.11 4.84
C PHE A 207 -7.82 -75.95 3.85
N ASN A 208 -8.11 -76.16 2.56
CA ASN A 208 -7.99 -75.11 1.55
C ASN A 208 -8.88 -73.89 1.85
N ARG A 209 -10.11 -74.11 2.34
CA ARG A 209 -11.02 -73.02 2.73
C ARG A 209 -10.51 -72.27 3.95
N GLU A 210 -10.09 -72.99 4.99
CA GLU A 210 -9.63 -72.39 6.25
C GLU A 210 -8.28 -71.70 6.09
N VAL A 211 -7.36 -72.24 5.28
CA VAL A 211 -6.06 -71.60 4.99
C VAL A 211 -6.22 -70.27 4.27
N GLN A 212 -7.14 -70.15 3.32
CA GLN A 212 -7.40 -68.88 2.66
C GLN A 212 -7.88 -67.83 3.67
N GLN A 213 -8.79 -68.22 4.56
CA GLN A 213 -9.27 -67.34 5.64
C GLN A 213 -8.15 -66.99 6.62
N PHE A 214 -7.39 -67.98 7.09
CA PHE A 214 -6.27 -67.79 8.02
C PHE A 214 -5.19 -66.87 7.45
N THR A 215 -4.78 -67.09 6.20
CA THR A 215 -3.76 -66.26 5.54
C THR A 215 -4.22 -64.83 5.34
N TYR A 216 -5.52 -64.62 5.08
CA TYR A 216 -6.12 -63.29 5.01
C TYR A 216 -6.20 -62.61 6.39
N GLU A 217 -6.71 -63.29 7.43
CA GLU A 217 -6.87 -62.72 8.77
C GLU A 217 -5.52 -62.40 9.42
N ARG A 218 -4.51 -63.25 9.22
CA ARG A 218 -3.14 -63.13 9.76
C ARG A 218 -2.47 -61.78 9.47
N VAL A 219 -2.76 -61.15 8.34
CA VAL A 219 -2.17 -59.85 7.96
C VAL A 219 -3.15 -58.69 8.11
N ASN A 220 -4.42 -58.94 8.42
CA ASN A 220 -5.44 -57.92 8.59
C ASN A 220 -5.82 -57.68 10.06
N ASN A 221 -5.49 -58.59 10.98
CA ASN A 221 -5.68 -58.42 12.42
C ASN A 221 -4.42 -58.91 13.15
N LEU A 222 -3.73 -57.99 13.82
CA LEU A 222 -2.45 -58.23 14.47
C LEU A 222 -2.57 -58.40 15.99
N HIS A 223 -3.79 -58.53 16.53
CA HIS A 223 -4.05 -58.90 17.94
C HIS A 223 -3.21 -58.13 18.98
N GLN A 224 -3.11 -56.81 18.85
CA GLN A 224 -2.35 -55.90 19.71
C GLN A 224 -0.82 -56.06 19.65
N TYR A 225 -0.28 -56.81 18.69
CA TYR A 225 1.15 -56.92 18.45
C TYR A 225 1.81 -55.55 18.30
N THR A 226 2.99 -55.35 18.91
CA THR A 226 3.66 -54.05 18.89
C THR A 226 4.48 -53.86 17.61
N LEU A 227 4.09 -52.88 16.78
CA LEU A 227 4.86 -52.46 15.61
C LEU A 227 5.74 -51.25 15.93
N LYS A 228 6.98 -51.27 15.43
CA LYS A 228 7.93 -50.16 15.52
C LYS A 228 7.72 -49.18 14.38
N ILE A 229 7.20 -48.01 14.69
CA ILE A 229 6.87 -46.99 13.70
C ILE A 229 7.80 -45.79 13.88
N ALA A 230 8.56 -45.48 12.83
CA ALA A 230 9.34 -44.24 12.77
C ALA A 230 8.44 -43.10 12.26
N ILE A 231 8.19 -42.16 13.15
CA ILE A 231 7.43 -40.94 12.87
C ILE A 231 7.95 -39.81 13.75
N THR A 232 7.97 -38.61 13.19
CA THR A 232 8.55 -37.42 13.82
C THR A 232 7.63 -36.24 13.68
N ASP A 233 7.87 -35.20 14.46
CA ASP A 233 7.18 -33.93 14.31
C ASP A 233 7.58 -33.25 12.99
N VAL A 234 6.64 -33.20 12.06
CA VAL A 234 6.72 -32.42 10.83
C VAL A 234 5.58 -31.44 10.84
N GLU A 235 5.92 -30.17 10.92
CA GLU A 235 4.93 -29.12 11.01
C GLU A 235 3.80 -29.29 9.97
N LEU A 236 2.56 -29.38 10.47
CA LEU A 236 1.31 -29.56 9.70
C LEU A 236 1.13 -30.91 8.99
N MET A 237 2.12 -31.81 9.01
CA MET A 237 2.03 -33.15 8.40
C MET A 237 1.99 -34.27 9.46
N SER A 238 2.67 -34.07 10.58
CA SER A 238 2.65 -34.95 11.75
C SER A 238 3.00 -34.18 13.02
N LYS A 239 2.17 -34.28 14.07
CA LYS A 239 2.49 -33.68 15.37
C LYS A 239 2.14 -34.62 16.51
N ALA A 240 3.10 -34.90 17.38
CA ALA A 240 2.93 -35.72 18.55
C ALA A 240 1.97 -35.05 19.56
N VAL A 241 1.01 -35.84 20.03
CA VAL A 241 0.15 -35.55 21.16
C VAL A 241 0.61 -36.42 22.31
N TYR A 242 0.91 -35.79 23.44
CA TYR A 242 1.42 -36.48 24.62
C TYR A 242 0.30 -36.75 25.62
N PHE A 243 0.41 -37.85 26.34
CA PHE A 243 -0.32 -38.07 27.58
C PHE A 243 0.25 -37.16 28.69
N ALA A 244 -0.49 -37.00 29.79
CA ALA A 244 -0.03 -36.20 30.93
C ALA A 244 1.29 -36.74 31.55
N ASN A 245 1.59 -38.02 31.36
CA ASN A 245 2.83 -38.67 31.82
C ASN A 245 4.04 -38.45 30.87
N GLY A 246 3.89 -37.67 29.80
CA GLY A 246 4.95 -37.39 28.83
C GLY A 246 5.16 -38.46 27.74
N THR A 247 4.43 -39.58 27.78
CA THR A 247 4.47 -40.59 26.70
C THR A 247 3.64 -40.14 25.50
N ILE A 248 4.06 -40.52 24.29
CA ILE A 248 3.32 -40.16 23.06
C ILE A 248 2.04 -40.99 22.99
N ARG A 249 0.90 -40.30 22.91
CA ARG A 249 -0.42 -40.92 22.71
C ARG A 249 -0.65 -41.27 21.25
N ARG A 250 -0.55 -40.27 20.38
CA ARG A 250 -0.74 -40.41 18.92
C ARG A 250 -0.13 -39.23 18.18
N TYR A 251 0.01 -39.37 16.87
CA TYR A 251 0.32 -38.26 15.98
C TYR A 251 -0.95 -37.74 15.31
N GLN A 252 -1.07 -36.42 15.17
CA GLN A 252 -2.13 -35.74 14.42
C GLN A 252 -1.65 -35.34 13.02
N TYR A 253 -2.59 -34.92 12.16
CA TYR A 253 -2.41 -34.55 10.74
C TYR A 253 -2.22 -35.75 9.81
N LEU A 254 -1.89 -35.49 8.54
CA LEU A 254 -1.91 -36.49 7.46
C LEU A 254 -1.19 -37.80 7.81
N ASP A 255 0.10 -37.75 8.16
CA ASP A 255 0.87 -38.98 8.40
C ASP A 255 0.40 -39.69 9.67
N GLY A 256 -0.01 -38.92 10.69
CA GLY A 256 -0.48 -39.45 11.98
C GLY A 256 -1.85 -40.13 11.90
N GLU A 257 -2.81 -39.49 11.22
CA GLU A 257 -4.16 -40.04 11.02
C GLU A 257 -4.13 -41.30 10.13
N MET A 258 -3.19 -41.35 9.17
CA MET A 258 -2.98 -42.57 8.38
C MET A 258 -2.49 -43.74 9.22
N VAL A 259 -1.51 -43.51 10.11
CA VAL A 259 -1.05 -44.53 11.04
C VAL A 259 -2.15 -44.95 12.00
N GLU A 260 -2.97 -44.01 12.47
CA GLU A 260 -4.07 -44.32 13.39
C GLU A 260 -5.17 -45.16 12.74
N ILE A 261 -5.53 -44.85 11.49
CA ILE A 261 -6.46 -45.68 10.70
C ILE A 261 -5.88 -47.08 10.49
N MET A 262 -4.58 -47.20 10.20
CA MET A 262 -3.92 -48.51 10.11
C MET A 262 -3.99 -49.25 11.45
N ARG A 263 -3.71 -48.57 12.57
CA ARG A 263 -3.75 -49.12 13.92
C ARG A 263 -5.12 -49.69 14.27
N GLU A 264 -6.19 -48.95 13.97
CA GLU A 264 -7.56 -49.37 14.23
C GLU A 264 -8.02 -50.48 13.30
N ARG A 265 -7.71 -50.40 12.00
CA ARG A 265 -8.12 -51.40 11.01
C ARG A 265 -7.37 -52.72 11.12
N MET A 266 -6.11 -52.68 11.54
CA MET A 266 -5.25 -53.85 11.69
C MET A 266 -5.08 -54.30 13.15
N ASN A 267 -5.65 -53.58 14.12
CA ASN A 267 -5.63 -53.91 15.55
C ASN A 267 -4.22 -54.22 16.10
N PHE A 268 -3.29 -53.26 16.00
CA PHE A 268 -1.93 -53.37 16.58
C PHE A 268 -1.64 -52.27 17.60
N THR A 269 -0.56 -52.43 18.37
CA THR A 269 -0.02 -51.40 19.27
C THR A 269 1.25 -50.77 18.68
N ILE A 270 1.56 -49.53 19.06
CA ILE A 270 2.64 -48.76 18.42
C ILE A 270 3.76 -48.49 19.41
N SER A 271 4.99 -48.79 18.99
CA SER A 271 6.21 -48.27 19.59
C SER A 271 6.76 -47.15 18.69
N TYR A 272 6.66 -45.91 19.16
CA TYR A 272 7.11 -44.74 18.41
C TYR A 272 8.62 -44.55 18.54
N ASN A 273 9.32 -44.53 17.40
CA ASN A 273 10.72 -44.12 17.33
C ASN A 273 10.79 -42.65 16.88
N GLN A 274 11.02 -41.74 17.84
CA GLN A 274 11.16 -40.31 17.58
C GLN A 274 12.58 -39.99 17.08
N LEU A 275 12.66 -39.32 15.93
CA LEU A 275 13.88 -38.89 15.26
C LEU A 275 13.80 -37.37 14.99
N ASN A 276 14.92 -36.76 14.58
CA ASN A 276 14.90 -35.42 14.00
C ASN A 276 14.30 -35.45 12.58
N TYR A 277 13.81 -34.31 12.06
CA TYR A 277 13.17 -34.29 10.72
C TYR A 277 14.07 -34.82 9.59
N GLN A 278 15.36 -34.44 9.59
CA GLN A 278 16.31 -34.91 8.58
C GLN A 278 16.56 -36.41 8.67
N GLU A 279 16.66 -36.95 9.90
CA GLU A 279 16.79 -38.39 10.15
C GLU A 279 15.50 -39.14 9.82
N SER A 280 14.34 -38.52 10.00
CA SER A 280 13.02 -39.10 9.67
C SER A 280 12.85 -39.40 8.19
N VAL A 281 13.22 -38.44 7.32
CA VAL A 281 13.25 -38.67 5.88
C VAL A 281 14.38 -39.65 5.52
N GLY A 282 15.48 -39.55 6.28
CA GLY A 282 16.74 -40.25 6.07
C GLY A 282 17.54 -39.63 4.93
N PHE A 283 18.85 -39.87 4.96
CA PHE A 283 19.78 -39.25 4.03
C PHE A 283 20.89 -40.22 3.63
N ILE A 284 21.52 -39.93 2.49
CA ILE A 284 22.72 -40.60 2.04
C ILE A 284 23.83 -39.56 2.10
N SER A 285 24.83 -39.80 2.93
CA SER A 285 25.98 -38.92 3.06
C SER A 285 26.85 -39.00 1.80
N SER A 286 27.77 -38.05 1.61
CA SER A 286 28.65 -37.99 0.43
C SER A 286 29.55 -39.22 0.30
N ASN A 287 29.84 -39.90 1.40
CA ASN A 287 30.57 -41.17 1.47
C ASN A 287 29.71 -42.40 1.09
N GLY A 288 28.43 -42.21 0.75
CA GLY A 288 27.49 -43.30 0.44
C GLY A 288 26.87 -43.99 1.66
N SER A 289 27.19 -43.58 2.89
CA SER A 289 26.60 -44.18 4.09
C SER A 289 25.14 -43.74 4.27
N LEU A 290 24.27 -44.70 4.59
CA LEU A 290 22.87 -44.47 4.92
C LEU A 290 22.74 -43.94 6.35
N GLY A 291 21.87 -42.94 6.55
CA GLY A 291 21.52 -42.41 7.87
C GLY A 291 20.02 -42.21 8.05
N GLY A 292 19.56 -42.18 9.30
CA GLY A 292 18.16 -41.99 9.64
C GLY A 292 17.29 -43.20 9.29
N THR A 293 16.02 -42.97 8.90
CA THR A 293 15.08 -44.07 8.63
C THR A 293 15.46 -44.92 7.43
N LEU A 294 16.25 -44.40 6.48
CA LEU A 294 16.77 -45.20 5.36
C LEU A 294 17.68 -46.33 5.86
N GLN A 295 18.57 -46.01 6.81
CA GLN A 295 19.40 -47.01 7.47
C GLN A 295 18.54 -48.01 8.26
N MET A 296 17.53 -47.52 8.96
CA MET A 296 16.62 -48.35 9.76
C MET A 296 15.79 -49.33 8.91
N LEU A 297 15.37 -48.91 7.72
CA LEU A 297 14.67 -49.76 6.75
C LEU A 297 15.60 -50.83 6.15
N GLU A 298 16.82 -50.45 5.77
CA GLU A 298 17.80 -51.40 5.22
C GLU A 298 18.13 -52.51 6.23
N HIS A 299 18.21 -52.17 7.53
CA HIS A 299 18.53 -53.11 8.61
C HIS A 299 17.30 -53.73 9.31
N ASN A 300 16.07 -53.51 8.83
CA ASN A 300 14.82 -54.02 9.45
C ASN A 300 14.63 -53.63 10.94
N THR A 301 15.12 -52.47 11.37
CA THR A 301 14.95 -52.02 12.77
C THR A 301 13.58 -51.39 13.03
N ILE A 302 12.88 -51.00 11.96
CA ILE A 302 11.52 -50.45 11.98
C ILE A 302 10.62 -51.18 11.00
N ASP A 303 9.33 -51.27 11.32
CA ASP A 303 8.34 -51.97 10.50
C ASP A 303 7.67 -51.03 9.48
N LEU A 304 7.49 -49.77 9.87
CA LEU A 304 6.91 -48.72 9.03
C LEU A 304 7.62 -47.40 9.27
N ALA A 305 8.04 -46.77 8.17
CA ALA A 305 8.53 -45.42 8.17
C ALA A 305 7.39 -44.50 7.69
N ALA A 306 6.62 -44.01 8.67
CA ALA A 306 5.30 -43.43 8.44
C ALA A 306 5.33 -41.99 7.92
N ASN A 307 6.43 -41.26 8.12
CA ASN A 307 6.53 -39.94 7.51
C ASN A 307 6.59 -40.02 6.00
N SER A 308 5.74 -39.22 5.35
CA SER A 308 5.69 -39.04 3.91
C SER A 308 7.03 -38.56 3.38
N ARG A 309 7.68 -39.38 2.55
CA ARG A 309 8.99 -39.10 1.96
C ARG A 309 8.92 -39.12 0.44
N SER A 310 9.84 -38.41 -0.20
CA SER A 310 9.93 -38.37 -1.67
C SER A 310 10.19 -39.76 -2.24
N ILE A 311 9.44 -40.12 -3.29
CA ILE A 311 9.68 -41.35 -4.05
C ILE A 311 10.90 -41.12 -4.96
N ILE A 312 12.04 -41.68 -4.58
CA ILE A 312 13.33 -41.50 -5.27
C ILE A 312 14.01 -42.85 -5.43
N ARG A 313 14.80 -43.00 -6.50
CA ARG A 313 15.67 -44.16 -6.68
C ARG A 313 16.91 -44.05 -5.81
N HIS A 314 16.87 -44.71 -4.66
CA HIS A 314 18.03 -44.90 -3.80
C HIS A 314 18.73 -46.22 -4.11
N PRO A 315 20.08 -46.30 -4.00
CA PRO A 315 20.82 -47.55 -4.06
C PRO A 315 20.63 -48.32 -2.74
N MET A 316 19.43 -48.84 -2.50
CA MET A 316 19.08 -49.65 -1.33
C MET A 316 18.44 -50.96 -1.75
N ARG A 317 18.64 -52.03 -0.97
CA ARG A 317 18.11 -53.36 -1.29
C ARG A 317 16.72 -53.59 -0.69
N ASN A 318 16.46 -52.99 0.47
CA ASN A 318 15.27 -53.31 1.28
C ASN A 318 14.29 -52.14 1.43
N LEU A 319 14.25 -51.20 0.48
CA LEU A 319 13.29 -50.10 0.49
C LEU A 319 12.09 -50.40 -0.42
N GLN A 320 10.87 -50.31 0.12
CA GLN A 320 9.64 -50.37 -0.65
C GLN A 320 8.71 -49.20 -0.31
N TYR A 321 8.35 -48.41 -1.32
CA TYR A 321 7.33 -47.37 -1.18
C TYR A 321 5.93 -47.97 -1.25
N VAL A 322 5.05 -47.47 -0.40
CA VAL A 322 3.59 -47.69 -0.47
C VAL A 322 3.03 -46.91 -1.66
N HIS A 323 1.70 -46.93 -1.83
CA HIS A 323 1.06 -46.00 -2.75
C HIS A 323 1.35 -44.54 -2.36
N PHE A 324 1.45 -43.68 -3.37
CA PHE A 324 1.69 -42.26 -3.14
C PHE A 324 0.49 -41.61 -2.44
N LEU A 325 0.76 -40.67 -1.54
CA LEU A 325 -0.27 -39.97 -0.78
C LEU A 325 -0.66 -38.66 -1.47
N CYS A 326 0.33 -37.80 -1.72
CA CYS A 326 0.09 -36.51 -2.36
C CYS A 326 1.31 -36.03 -3.17
N PRO A 327 1.10 -35.18 -4.18
CA PRO A 327 2.19 -34.48 -4.84
C PRO A 327 2.67 -33.32 -3.94
N ILE A 328 3.98 -33.20 -3.78
CA ILE A 328 4.62 -32.05 -3.14
C ILE A 328 5.24 -31.16 -4.20
N ARG A 329 4.86 -29.88 -4.17
CA ARG A 329 5.46 -28.82 -4.98
C ARG A 329 6.33 -27.96 -4.09
N LEU A 330 7.60 -27.83 -4.45
CA LEU A 330 8.52 -26.92 -3.81
C LEU A 330 8.49 -25.56 -4.51
N ILE A 331 8.31 -24.51 -3.72
CA ILE A 331 8.33 -23.11 -4.16
C ILE A 331 9.33 -22.34 -3.33
N PHE A 332 9.88 -21.26 -3.88
CA PHE A 332 10.81 -20.42 -3.14
C PHE A 332 10.09 -19.36 -2.31
N VAL A 333 10.53 -19.24 -1.06
CA VAL A 333 10.25 -18.10 -0.19
C VAL A 333 11.38 -17.11 -0.33
N VAL A 334 11.03 -15.86 -0.57
CA VAL A 334 11.96 -14.74 -0.77
C VAL A 334 11.53 -13.56 0.09
N PRO A 335 12.42 -12.61 0.40
CA PRO A 335 12.02 -11.38 1.07
C PRO A 335 11.03 -10.58 0.22
N ILE A 336 10.00 -10.01 0.85
CA ILE A 336 9.07 -9.09 0.17
C ILE A 336 9.81 -7.81 -0.29
N ASN A 337 9.42 -7.21 -1.41
CA ASN A 337 9.99 -6.01 -2.01
C ASN A 337 11.52 -6.04 -2.19
N TYR A 338 12.04 -7.12 -2.78
CA TYR A 338 13.47 -7.29 -3.07
C TYR A 338 14.01 -6.20 -4.01
N PHE A 339 13.34 -5.97 -5.14
CA PHE A 339 13.75 -4.94 -6.10
C PHE A 339 13.25 -3.56 -5.64
N ARG A 340 14.14 -2.79 -5.01
CA ARG A 340 13.83 -1.40 -4.60
C ARG A 340 13.85 -0.41 -5.77
N ASP A 341 14.68 -0.68 -6.76
CA ASP A 341 14.94 0.24 -7.88
C ASP A 341 13.97 0.05 -9.06
N ARG A 342 13.08 -0.94 -9.00
CA ARG A 342 12.02 -1.12 -10.00
C ARG A 342 10.84 -0.23 -9.65
N TYR A 343 10.62 0.80 -10.48
CA TYR A 343 9.50 1.73 -10.39
C TYR A 343 8.66 1.67 -11.66
N LYS A 344 7.39 2.07 -11.55
CA LYS A 344 6.50 2.17 -12.71
C LYS A 344 6.93 3.37 -13.55
N VAL A 345 7.18 3.12 -14.83
CA VAL A 345 7.30 4.17 -15.85
C VAL A 345 6.08 4.05 -16.74
N VAL A 346 5.11 4.94 -16.55
CA VAL A 346 3.76 4.77 -17.14
C VAL A 346 3.57 5.59 -18.42
N PHE A 347 4.22 6.74 -18.57
CA PHE A 347 3.86 7.71 -19.61
C PHE A 347 4.60 7.54 -20.94
N PHE A 348 5.90 7.22 -20.91
CA PHE A 348 6.72 7.07 -22.12
C PHE A 348 6.72 5.64 -22.68
N HIS A 349 6.30 4.65 -21.89
CA HIS A 349 6.20 3.24 -22.28
C HIS A 349 4.75 2.77 -22.48
N ALA A 350 3.79 3.70 -22.53
CA ALA A 350 2.39 3.37 -22.84
C ALA A 350 2.23 2.83 -24.28
N PHE A 351 3.01 3.36 -25.22
CA PHE A 351 3.07 2.87 -26.60
C PHE A 351 4.50 2.49 -27.01
N ALA A 352 4.61 1.68 -28.07
CA ALA A 352 5.87 1.42 -28.73
C ALA A 352 6.46 2.72 -29.30
N LEU A 353 7.79 2.83 -29.30
CA LEU A 353 8.53 3.98 -29.87
C LEU A 353 8.10 4.30 -31.32
N GLN A 354 7.68 3.27 -32.05
CA GLN A 354 7.14 3.34 -33.41
C GLN A 354 5.91 4.26 -33.51
N MET A 355 5.00 4.22 -32.53
CA MET A 355 3.78 5.03 -32.51
C MET A 355 4.12 6.53 -32.36
N TYR A 356 5.01 6.87 -31.43
CA TYR A 356 5.47 8.24 -31.23
C TYR A 356 6.19 8.79 -32.46
N SER A 357 7.02 7.96 -33.09
CA SER A 357 7.72 8.31 -34.33
C SER A 357 6.73 8.58 -35.47
N THR A 358 5.66 7.77 -35.58
CA THR A 358 4.61 7.96 -36.58
C THR A 358 3.86 9.28 -36.39
N ASN A 359 3.53 9.65 -35.15
CA ASN A 359 2.89 10.94 -34.85
C ASN A 359 3.80 12.13 -35.19
N PHE A 360 5.10 12.03 -34.91
CA PHE A 360 6.06 13.07 -35.25
C PHE A 360 6.21 13.24 -36.77
N ILE A 361 6.35 12.13 -37.49
CA ILE A 361 6.42 12.13 -38.97
C ILE A 361 5.12 12.72 -39.55
N MET A 362 3.97 12.30 -39.04
CA MET A 362 2.67 12.83 -39.46
C MET A 362 2.59 14.36 -39.24
N ALA A 363 3.06 14.86 -38.11
CA ALA A 363 3.07 16.30 -37.80
C ALA A 363 3.98 17.13 -38.72
N MET A 364 5.03 16.53 -39.30
CA MET A 364 5.97 17.21 -40.20
C MET A 364 5.63 17.03 -41.70
N VAL A 365 5.16 15.85 -42.10
CA VAL A 365 4.89 15.54 -43.52
C VAL A 365 3.51 16.01 -43.96
N LEU A 366 2.48 15.87 -43.12
CA LEU A 366 1.11 16.25 -43.46
C LEU A 366 0.92 17.75 -43.76
N PRO A 367 1.59 18.71 -43.08
CA PRO A 367 1.54 20.13 -43.45
C PRO A 367 2.10 20.39 -44.86
N LEU A 368 3.14 19.66 -45.26
CA LEU A 368 3.76 19.78 -46.58
C LEU A 368 2.82 19.26 -47.67
N VAL A 369 2.22 18.09 -47.42
CA VAL A 369 1.18 17.50 -48.29
C VAL A 369 -0.02 18.43 -48.43
N LEU A 370 -0.47 19.07 -47.33
CA LEU A 370 -1.56 20.04 -47.35
C LEU A 370 -1.22 21.30 -48.16
N LEU A 371 0.00 21.84 -48.05
CA LEU A 371 0.43 22.99 -48.86
C LEU A 371 0.44 22.65 -50.36
N VAL A 372 0.89 21.45 -50.72
CA VAL A 372 0.87 20.94 -52.11
C VAL A 372 -0.56 20.74 -52.63
N LEU A 373 -1.43 20.09 -51.84
CA LEU A 373 -2.85 19.88 -52.18
C LEU A 373 -3.62 21.21 -52.34
N MET A 374 -3.20 22.23 -51.60
CA MET A 374 -3.77 23.59 -51.66
C MET A 374 -3.19 24.46 -52.79
N ARG A 375 -2.19 23.96 -53.54
CA ARG A 375 -1.43 24.76 -54.53
C ARG A 375 -0.97 26.11 -53.97
N ARG A 376 -0.53 26.14 -52.70
CA ARG A 376 -0.01 27.35 -52.06
C ARG A 376 1.50 27.42 -52.25
N ASP A 377 2.02 28.63 -52.49
CA ASP A 377 3.46 28.86 -52.52
C ASP A 377 4.10 28.49 -51.18
N PHE A 378 5.27 27.84 -51.26
CA PHE A 378 5.98 27.40 -50.07
C PHE A 378 6.54 28.61 -49.31
N SER A 379 5.96 28.89 -48.14
CA SER A 379 6.49 29.88 -47.20
C SER A 379 6.73 29.23 -45.85
N LEU A 380 7.88 29.51 -45.24
CA LEU A 380 8.25 28.93 -43.94
C LEU A 380 7.21 29.25 -42.85
N ALA A 381 6.59 30.42 -42.92
CA ALA A 381 5.53 30.86 -42.01
C ALA A 381 4.21 30.11 -42.25
N ALA A 382 3.87 29.80 -43.51
CA ALA A 382 2.70 29.01 -43.83
C ALA A 382 2.87 27.55 -43.37
N TYR A 383 4.04 26.96 -43.61
CA TYR A 383 4.38 25.63 -43.12
C TYR A 383 4.29 25.57 -41.59
N ALA A 384 4.98 26.47 -40.87
CA ALA A 384 4.96 26.50 -39.40
C ALA A 384 3.54 26.66 -38.84
N LYS A 385 2.70 27.47 -39.48
CA LYS A 385 1.30 27.65 -39.07
C LYS A 385 0.48 26.37 -39.21
N GLU A 386 0.63 25.65 -40.32
CA GLU A 386 -0.09 24.38 -40.53
C GLU A 386 0.48 23.25 -39.67
N THR A 387 1.80 23.20 -39.45
CA THR A 387 2.43 22.29 -38.47
C THR A 387 1.85 22.50 -37.08
N PHE A 388 1.72 23.75 -36.63
CA PHE A 388 1.15 24.06 -35.31
C PHE A 388 -0.33 23.63 -35.21
N ARG A 389 -1.12 23.80 -36.28
CA ARG A 389 -2.52 23.34 -36.30
C ARG A 389 -2.64 21.82 -36.21
N ILE A 390 -1.82 21.09 -36.97
CA ILE A 390 -1.82 19.62 -36.96
C ILE A 390 -1.39 19.12 -35.59
N LEU A 391 -0.31 19.69 -35.03
CA LEU A 391 0.17 19.36 -33.69
C LEU A 391 -0.92 19.59 -32.63
N ALA A 392 -1.62 20.72 -32.70
CA ALA A 392 -2.70 21.05 -31.78
C ALA A 392 -3.88 20.06 -31.89
N ILE A 393 -4.24 19.58 -33.09
CA ILE A 393 -5.29 18.56 -33.26
C ILE A 393 -4.85 17.20 -32.69
N VAL A 394 -3.59 16.80 -32.92
CA VAL A 394 -3.03 15.55 -32.36
C VAL A 394 -2.98 15.59 -30.82
N PHE A 395 -2.78 16.77 -30.23
CA PHE A 395 -2.86 16.98 -28.77
C PHE A 395 -4.26 17.35 -28.25
N SER A 396 -5.31 17.15 -29.05
CA SER A 396 -6.70 17.44 -28.67
C SER A 396 -6.94 18.88 -28.17
N SER A 397 -6.18 19.84 -28.70
CA SER A 397 -6.33 21.27 -28.45
C SER A 397 -7.25 21.92 -29.48
N SER A 398 -8.00 22.94 -29.06
CA SER A 398 -8.92 23.64 -29.96
C SER A 398 -8.17 24.46 -31.01
N VAL A 399 -8.53 24.29 -32.29
CA VAL A 399 -7.91 24.96 -33.42
C VAL A 399 -8.97 25.62 -34.30
N ARG A 400 -8.68 26.81 -34.80
CA ARG A 400 -9.52 27.49 -35.79
C ARG A 400 -9.56 26.70 -37.10
N LEU A 401 -10.76 26.25 -37.49
CA LEU A 401 -10.98 25.50 -38.72
C LEU A 401 -10.69 26.35 -39.98
N PRO A 402 -10.04 25.78 -41.01
CA PRO A 402 -9.88 26.43 -42.30
C PRO A 402 -11.25 26.61 -43.00
N ARG A 403 -11.34 27.57 -43.92
CA ARG A 403 -12.57 27.81 -44.70
C ARG A 403 -12.77 26.81 -45.84
N GLU A 404 -11.70 26.26 -46.39
CA GLU A 404 -11.75 25.37 -47.55
C GLU A 404 -12.21 23.94 -47.22
N HIS A 405 -13.11 23.39 -48.04
CA HIS A 405 -13.71 22.07 -47.84
C HIS A 405 -12.69 20.92 -47.94
N ARG A 406 -11.77 20.96 -48.92
CA ARG A 406 -10.73 19.93 -49.10
C ARG A 406 -9.80 19.83 -47.89
N HIS A 407 -9.47 20.98 -47.33
CA HIS A 407 -8.65 21.08 -46.12
C HIS A 407 -9.37 20.51 -44.89
N ARG A 408 -10.68 20.76 -44.76
CA ARG A 408 -11.50 20.21 -43.67
C ARG A 408 -11.60 18.70 -43.70
N LEU A 409 -11.72 18.08 -44.88
CA LEU A 409 -11.84 16.63 -45.01
C LEU A 409 -10.62 15.90 -44.41
N VAL A 410 -9.41 16.37 -44.72
CA VAL A 410 -8.15 15.81 -44.19
C VAL A 410 -8.06 16.03 -42.68
N LEU A 411 -8.42 17.21 -42.19
CA LEU A 411 -8.42 17.51 -40.75
C LEU A 411 -9.48 16.72 -39.99
N MET A 412 -10.62 16.38 -40.60
CA MET A 412 -11.66 15.54 -39.99
C MET A 412 -11.15 14.11 -39.77
N GLY A 413 -10.43 13.55 -40.76
CA GLY A 413 -9.75 12.26 -40.60
C GLY A 413 -8.69 12.29 -39.49
N LEU A 414 -7.92 13.38 -39.40
CA LEU A 414 -6.93 13.57 -38.34
C LEU A 414 -7.58 13.71 -36.95
N MET A 415 -8.72 14.39 -36.85
CA MET A 415 -9.49 14.50 -35.60
C MET A 415 -10.00 13.13 -35.15
N PHE A 416 -10.54 12.32 -36.07
CA PHE A 416 -10.97 10.96 -35.76
C PHE A 416 -9.80 10.09 -35.27
N TYR A 417 -8.65 10.17 -35.96
CA TYR A 417 -7.41 9.52 -35.52
C TYR A 417 -7.02 9.96 -34.10
N SER A 418 -7.04 11.26 -33.81
CA SER A 418 -6.69 11.81 -32.49
C SER A 418 -7.60 11.29 -31.38
N ILE A 419 -8.92 11.25 -31.60
CA ILE A 419 -9.90 10.72 -30.63
C ILE A 419 -9.61 9.26 -30.27
N VAL A 420 -9.39 8.42 -31.28
CA VAL A 420 -9.09 6.98 -31.07
C VAL A 420 -7.75 6.81 -30.37
N THR A 421 -6.72 7.54 -30.82
CA THR A 421 -5.36 7.39 -30.30
C THR A 421 -5.24 7.89 -28.86
N TYR A 422 -5.89 9.02 -28.55
CA TYR A 422 -5.90 9.60 -27.21
C TYR A 422 -6.68 8.74 -26.21
N SER A 423 -7.85 8.21 -26.60
CA SER A 423 -8.62 7.30 -25.73
C SER A 423 -7.88 5.97 -25.47
N ALA A 424 -7.24 5.39 -26.50
CA ALA A 424 -6.39 4.22 -26.33
C ALA A 424 -5.21 4.48 -25.38
N TRP A 425 -4.55 5.64 -25.52
CA TRP A 425 -3.48 6.07 -24.63
C TRP A 425 -3.94 6.17 -23.17
N GLN A 426 -5.10 6.79 -22.92
CA GLN A 426 -5.67 6.91 -21.58
C GLN A 426 -5.96 5.52 -20.97
N GLY A 427 -6.58 4.62 -21.74
CA GLY A 427 -6.89 3.27 -21.27
C GLY A 427 -5.64 2.47 -20.85
N ILE A 428 -4.60 2.47 -21.69
CA ILE A 428 -3.35 1.76 -21.39
C ILE A 428 -2.63 2.39 -20.19
N THR A 429 -2.61 3.72 -20.11
CA THR A 429 -2.00 4.45 -18.99
C THR A 429 -2.68 4.11 -17.66
N ILE A 430 -4.02 4.01 -17.64
CA ILE A 430 -4.79 3.60 -16.46
C ILE A 430 -4.44 2.16 -16.05
N ILE A 431 -4.35 1.23 -17.01
CA ILE A 431 -3.97 -0.16 -16.73
C ILE A 431 -2.56 -0.23 -16.10
N GLN A 432 -1.60 0.52 -16.66
CA GLN A 432 -0.23 0.56 -16.16
C GLN A 432 -0.11 1.22 -14.77
N LEU A 433 -0.86 2.31 -14.51
CA LEU A 433 -0.94 2.94 -13.19
C LEU A 433 -1.51 1.99 -12.14
N ASN A 434 -2.55 1.23 -12.51
CA ASN A 434 -3.27 0.31 -11.63
C ASN A 434 -2.60 -1.05 -11.44
N ARG A 435 -1.51 -1.38 -12.15
CA ARG A 435 -0.76 -2.63 -11.95
C ARG A 435 -0.24 -2.68 -10.50
N ASP A 436 -0.25 -3.81 -9.81
CA ASP A 436 0.21 -3.86 -8.41
C ASP A 436 1.71 -3.55 -8.30
N ASP A 437 2.10 -2.62 -7.40
CA ASP A 437 3.52 -2.34 -7.11
C ASP A 437 4.24 -3.59 -6.58
N ASP A 438 3.50 -4.42 -5.84
CA ASP A 438 4.00 -5.69 -5.33
C ASP A 438 4.41 -6.64 -6.47
N LYS A 439 3.75 -6.60 -7.63
CA LYS A 439 4.14 -7.44 -8.78
C LYS A 439 5.44 -6.97 -9.42
N LEU A 440 5.81 -5.70 -9.27
CA LEU A 440 7.02 -5.12 -9.84
C LEU A 440 8.25 -5.29 -8.93
N ARG A 441 8.05 -5.16 -7.61
CA ARG A 441 9.13 -5.16 -6.62
C ARG A 441 9.47 -6.55 -6.09
N ASN A 442 8.51 -7.49 -6.15
CA ASN A 442 8.73 -8.88 -5.74
C ASN A 442 9.23 -9.73 -6.91
N ILE A 443 10.05 -10.72 -6.59
CA ILE A 443 10.52 -11.76 -7.53
C ILE A 443 9.31 -12.66 -7.88
N GLN A 444 8.85 -12.62 -9.13
CA GLN A 444 7.65 -13.36 -9.56
C GLN A 444 7.97 -14.73 -10.14
N THR A 445 9.10 -14.82 -10.85
CA THR A 445 9.47 -16.00 -11.65
C THR A 445 10.78 -16.60 -11.14
N LEU A 446 11.01 -17.86 -11.50
CA LEU A 446 12.28 -18.52 -11.22
C LEU A 446 13.44 -17.86 -11.99
N GLU A 447 13.18 -17.27 -13.16
CA GLU A 447 14.21 -16.58 -13.94
C GLU A 447 14.72 -15.34 -13.19
N GLU A 448 13.81 -14.52 -12.68
CA GLU A 448 14.19 -13.38 -11.85
C GLU A 448 14.93 -13.81 -10.58
N LEU A 449 14.58 -14.97 -10.01
CA LEU A 449 15.28 -15.51 -8.83
C LEU A 449 16.73 -15.88 -9.16
N VAL A 450 16.97 -16.51 -10.32
CA VAL A 450 18.32 -16.85 -10.80
C VAL A 450 19.18 -15.61 -11.01
N ASP A 451 18.61 -14.49 -11.42
CA ASP A 451 19.38 -13.26 -11.64
C ASP A 451 19.69 -12.52 -10.32
N THR A 452 19.07 -12.92 -9.21
CA THR A 452 19.32 -12.26 -7.92
C THR A 452 20.63 -12.68 -7.26
N LYS A 453 21.12 -11.84 -6.35
CA LYS A 453 22.28 -12.12 -5.47
C LYS A 453 21.90 -12.85 -4.18
N LEU A 454 20.69 -13.41 -4.08
CA LEU A 454 20.24 -14.13 -2.89
C LEU A 454 21.01 -15.45 -2.75
N ASN A 455 21.37 -15.80 -1.51
CA ASN A 455 21.93 -17.10 -1.18
C ASN A 455 20.81 -18.12 -1.12
N LEU A 456 20.80 -19.04 -2.08
CA LEU A 456 19.80 -20.09 -2.18
C LEU A 456 20.20 -21.21 -1.23
N LYS A 457 19.44 -21.43 -0.15
CA LYS A 457 19.71 -22.48 0.84
C LYS A 457 18.60 -23.52 0.84
N ALA A 458 18.94 -24.79 1.01
CA ALA A 458 17.98 -25.87 1.21
C ALA A 458 18.42 -26.84 2.30
N ILE A 459 17.44 -27.46 2.95
CA ILE A 459 17.66 -28.58 3.87
C ILE A 459 18.03 -29.86 3.10
N VAL A 460 18.72 -30.80 3.74
CA VAL A 460 19.22 -32.05 3.14
C VAL A 460 18.15 -32.84 2.38
N SER A 461 16.95 -32.95 2.95
CA SER A 461 15.85 -33.71 2.34
C SER A 461 15.45 -33.13 0.97
N PHE A 462 15.27 -31.81 0.88
CA PHE A 462 15.01 -31.13 -0.38
C PHE A 462 16.21 -31.18 -1.31
N GLY A 463 17.44 -30.99 -0.79
CA GLY A 463 18.66 -31.11 -1.58
C GLY A 463 18.85 -32.49 -2.22
N SER A 464 18.43 -33.56 -1.54
CA SER A 464 18.44 -34.93 -2.06
C SER A 464 17.41 -35.12 -3.17
N ALA A 465 16.19 -34.62 -2.99
CA ALA A 465 15.14 -34.65 -4.02
C ALA A 465 15.53 -33.84 -5.27
N ILE A 466 16.22 -32.71 -5.09
CA ILE A 466 16.67 -31.85 -6.17
C ILE A 466 17.80 -32.52 -6.94
N ARG A 467 18.80 -33.11 -6.25
CA ARG A 467 19.92 -33.81 -6.91
C ARG A 467 19.53 -35.12 -7.60
N ALA A 468 18.47 -35.77 -7.14
CA ALA A 468 17.95 -36.97 -7.79
C ALA A 468 17.45 -36.73 -9.22
N LYS A 469 17.17 -35.47 -9.59
CA LYS A 469 16.73 -35.10 -10.92
C LYS A 469 17.92 -34.67 -11.78
N VAL A 470 17.96 -35.15 -13.02
CA VAL A 470 18.93 -34.66 -14.01
C VAL A 470 18.47 -33.29 -14.49
N TRP A 471 19.32 -32.29 -14.31
CA TRP A 471 19.05 -30.91 -14.72
C TRP A 471 19.76 -30.58 -16.01
N ASN A 472 19.04 -29.91 -16.92
CA ASN A 472 19.67 -29.26 -18.06
C ASN A 472 20.25 -27.92 -17.60
N SER A 473 21.53 -27.66 -17.85
CA SER A 473 22.22 -26.42 -17.44
C SER A 473 21.70 -25.18 -18.17
N SER A 474 21.08 -25.35 -19.35
CA SER A 474 20.40 -24.25 -20.07
C SER A 474 19.03 -23.89 -19.48
N ASP A 475 18.43 -24.77 -18.67
CA ASP A 475 17.15 -24.51 -18.02
C ASP A 475 17.37 -23.68 -16.73
N VAL A 476 16.43 -22.79 -16.46
CA VAL A 476 16.39 -21.93 -15.28
C VAL A 476 16.54 -22.75 -14.01
N ARG A 477 15.83 -23.88 -13.94
CA ARG A 477 15.86 -24.75 -12.77
C ARG A 477 17.21 -25.41 -12.55
N GLY A 478 17.93 -25.74 -13.63
CA GLY A 478 19.30 -26.27 -13.53
C GLY A 478 20.28 -25.23 -13.00
N ARG A 479 20.16 -23.96 -13.43
CA ARG A 479 20.95 -22.85 -12.87
C ARG A 479 20.66 -22.59 -11.39
N ILE A 480 19.39 -22.68 -10.97
CA ILE A 480 19.01 -22.63 -9.55
C ILE A 480 19.64 -23.79 -8.78
N ALA A 481 19.51 -25.02 -9.29
CA ALA A 481 20.03 -26.21 -8.63
C ALA A 481 21.55 -26.15 -8.45
N ALA A 482 22.29 -25.58 -9.42
CA ALA A 482 23.74 -25.39 -9.33
C ALA A 482 24.16 -24.34 -8.27
N ARG A 483 23.32 -23.33 -8.00
CA ARG A 483 23.57 -22.28 -7.00
C ARG A 483 23.06 -22.64 -5.61
N LEU A 484 22.35 -23.76 -5.46
CA LEU A 484 21.70 -24.13 -4.22
C LEU A 484 22.70 -24.74 -3.22
N ASP A 485 22.85 -24.08 -2.08
CA ASP A 485 23.63 -24.58 -0.95
C ASP A 485 22.78 -25.50 -0.07
N VAL A 486 23.19 -26.76 0.05
CA VAL A 486 22.49 -27.78 0.84
C VAL A 486 23.17 -27.90 2.20
N GLN A 487 22.48 -27.50 3.26
CA GLN A 487 23.00 -27.57 4.62
C GLN A 487 23.00 -29.02 5.13
N TRP A 488 24.18 -29.64 5.18
CA TRP A 488 24.36 -31.04 5.59
C TRP A 488 24.27 -31.28 7.09
N THR A 489 24.49 -30.25 7.91
CA THR A 489 24.31 -30.33 9.35
C THR A 489 22.85 -30.04 9.71
N PRO A 490 22.17 -30.92 10.48
CA PRO A 490 20.83 -30.63 10.97
C PRO A 490 20.87 -29.41 11.90
N SER A 491 20.30 -28.29 11.47
CA SER A 491 19.98 -27.19 12.37
C SER A 491 18.64 -27.47 13.04
N ASN A 492 18.59 -27.41 14.37
CA ASN A 492 17.32 -27.36 15.13
C ASN A 492 16.53 -26.05 14.86
N ILE A 493 17.09 -25.16 14.05
CA ILE A 493 16.59 -23.81 13.77
C ILE A 493 16.09 -23.77 12.32
N SER A 494 14.89 -23.23 12.12
CA SER A 494 14.33 -22.96 10.79
C SER A 494 15.15 -21.88 10.06
N ILE A 495 15.36 -22.00 8.75
CA ILE A 495 16.08 -21.01 7.91
C ILE A 495 15.15 -19.83 7.51
N ILE A 496 13.84 -20.00 7.60
CA ILE A 496 12.83 -19.00 7.18
C ILE A 496 12.96 -17.63 7.89
N PRO A 497 13.29 -17.52 9.20
CA PRO A 497 13.58 -16.25 9.85
C PRO A 497 14.71 -15.45 9.18
N GLU A 498 15.75 -16.12 8.66
CA GLU A 498 16.84 -15.46 7.93
C GLU A 498 16.31 -14.77 6.66
N VAL A 499 15.34 -15.39 5.98
CA VAL A 499 14.67 -14.81 4.81
C VAL A 499 13.84 -13.58 5.20
N ALA A 500 13.15 -13.65 6.35
CA ALA A 500 12.27 -12.60 6.84
C ALA A 500 13.04 -11.38 7.37
N ASP A 501 14.08 -11.60 8.17
CA ASP A 501 14.76 -10.55 8.93
C ASP A 501 16.07 -10.10 8.26
N ASN A 502 16.92 -11.02 7.78
CA ASN A 502 18.20 -10.68 7.12
C ASN A 502 18.03 -10.34 5.64
N ARG A 503 17.02 -10.91 4.96
CA ARG A 503 16.66 -10.64 3.56
C ARG A 503 17.78 -10.92 2.54
N THR A 504 18.75 -11.76 2.90
CA THR A 504 19.89 -12.17 2.05
C THR A 504 19.72 -13.57 1.45
N THR A 505 18.77 -14.34 1.96
CA THR A 505 18.58 -15.75 1.60
C THR A 505 17.24 -15.99 0.93
N ALA A 506 17.15 -17.09 0.17
CA ALA A 506 15.91 -17.66 -0.32
C ALA A 506 15.90 -19.17 -0.06
N VAL A 507 14.74 -19.70 0.32
CA VAL A 507 14.61 -21.08 0.80
C VAL A 507 13.40 -21.74 0.14
N PRO A 508 13.51 -22.98 -0.36
CA PRO A 508 12.37 -23.72 -0.86
C PRO A 508 11.50 -24.25 0.29
N ILE A 509 10.19 -24.13 0.17
CA ILE A 509 9.19 -24.73 1.08
C ILE A 509 8.15 -25.51 0.29
N ILE A 510 7.38 -26.32 1.01
CA ILE A 510 6.22 -27.02 0.47
C ILE A 510 5.06 -26.03 0.26
N GLU A 511 4.43 -26.05 -0.92
CA GLU A 511 3.34 -25.15 -1.30
C GLU A 511 2.17 -25.15 -0.29
N TYR A 512 1.83 -26.31 0.28
CA TYR A 512 0.75 -26.41 1.29
C TYR A 512 1.00 -25.58 2.55
N PHE A 513 2.24 -25.19 2.83
CA PHE A 513 2.62 -24.42 4.01
C PHE A 513 2.55 -22.90 3.81
N ILE A 514 2.27 -22.42 2.59
CA ILE A 514 2.24 -20.98 2.28
C ILE A 514 1.43 -20.19 3.31
N GLU A 515 0.16 -20.55 3.53
CA GLU A 515 -0.73 -19.75 4.37
C GLU A 515 -0.30 -19.72 5.84
N VAL A 516 0.22 -20.84 6.35
CA VAL A 516 0.73 -20.91 7.72
C VAL A 516 2.03 -20.13 7.86
N VAL A 517 2.98 -20.27 6.92
CA VAL A 517 4.25 -19.52 6.94
C VAL A 517 3.98 -18.02 6.78
N ARG A 518 3.05 -17.63 5.88
CA ARG A 518 2.63 -16.25 5.67
C ARG A 518 2.06 -15.63 6.93
N SER A 519 1.19 -16.35 7.65
CA SER A 519 0.62 -15.88 8.91
C SER A 519 1.69 -15.82 10.00
N ARG A 520 2.55 -16.83 10.14
CA ARG A 520 3.59 -16.84 11.17
C ARG A 520 4.55 -15.66 11.06
N TYR A 521 5.03 -15.36 9.85
CA TYR A 521 5.99 -14.28 9.61
C TYR A 521 5.27 -13.03 9.10
N PHE A 522 4.52 -12.42 10.01
CA PHE A 522 3.67 -11.26 9.74
C PHE A 522 4.21 -10.00 10.42
N ASP A 523 4.22 -8.89 9.69
CA ASP A 523 4.53 -7.56 10.21
C ASP A 523 3.25 -6.93 10.76
N GLN A 524 3.16 -6.81 12.08
CA GLN A 524 1.99 -6.26 12.77
C GLN A 524 1.74 -4.78 12.44
N VAL A 525 2.80 -4.03 12.13
CA VAL A 525 2.70 -2.59 11.83
C VAL A 525 2.18 -2.38 10.42
N ARG A 526 2.75 -3.10 9.45
CA ARG A 526 2.37 -2.99 8.03
C ARG A 526 1.12 -3.79 7.68
N LYS A 527 0.66 -4.67 8.57
CA LYS A 527 -0.42 -5.64 8.35
C LYS A 527 -0.20 -6.50 7.09
N GLN A 528 1.04 -6.89 6.83
CA GLN A 528 1.43 -7.68 5.66
C GLN A 528 2.47 -8.73 6.06
N SER A 529 2.61 -9.79 5.26
CA SER A 529 3.67 -10.77 5.48
C SER A 529 5.05 -10.17 5.17
N LYS A 530 6.06 -10.53 5.97
CA LYS A 530 7.46 -10.19 5.69
C LYS A 530 8.03 -10.94 4.48
N LEU A 531 7.35 -12.00 4.08
CA LEU A 531 7.80 -12.97 3.08
C LEU A 531 6.95 -12.89 1.82
N TYR A 532 7.58 -13.15 0.69
CA TYR A 532 6.94 -13.32 -0.60
C TYR A 532 7.19 -14.74 -1.14
N PHE A 533 6.23 -15.29 -1.87
CA PHE A 533 6.27 -16.67 -2.36
C PHE A 533 6.25 -16.68 -3.88
N VAL A 534 7.29 -17.24 -4.49
CA VAL A 534 7.37 -17.44 -5.94
C VAL A 534 6.39 -18.55 -6.32
N ARG A 535 5.27 -18.19 -6.94
CA ARG A 535 4.18 -19.15 -7.24
C ARG A 535 4.57 -20.25 -8.22
N GLN A 536 5.60 -20.02 -9.03
CA GLN A 536 6.09 -21.01 -9.98
C GLN A 536 6.79 -22.16 -9.23
N PRO A 537 6.30 -23.41 -9.34
CA PRO A 537 6.93 -24.54 -8.68
C PRO A 537 8.30 -24.83 -9.29
N PHE A 538 9.30 -24.94 -8.41
CA PHE A 538 10.66 -25.30 -8.76
C PHE A 538 10.75 -26.78 -9.14
N ILE A 539 10.26 -27.66 -8.27
CA ILE A 539 10.19 -29.11 -8.49
C ILE A 539 8.87 -29.63 -7.93
N GLU A 540 8.34 -30.66 -8.59
CA GLU A 540 7.18 -31.43 -8.15
C GLU A 540 7.61 -32.90 -8.07
N TYR A 541 7.27 -33.56 -6.97
CA TYR A 541 7.53 -34.99 -6.76
C TYR A 541 6.41 -35.60 -5.90
N LEU A 542 6.27 -36.91 -6.01
CA LEU A 542 5.30 -37.67 -5.21
C LEU A 542 5.90 -38.09 -3.89
N THR A 543 5.08 -38.11 -2.84
CA THR A 543 5.46 -38.68 -1.55
C THR A 543 4.68 -39.94 -1.22
N ALA A 544 5.33 -40.83 -0.48
CA ALA A 544 4.73 -42.05 0.04
C ALA A 544 5.32 -42.38 1.42
N MET A 545 4.62 -43.23 2.16
CA MET A 545 5.23 -43.97 3.28
C MET A 545 6.12 -45.09 2.73
N ALA A 546 7.02 -45.59 3.57
CA ALA A 546 7.92 -46.68 3.18
C ALA A 546 7.93 -47.80 4.21
N LEU A 547 8.05 -49.03 3.71
CA LEU A 547 8.25 -50.23 4.50
C LEU A 547 9.52 -50.95 4.04
N PRO A 548 10.07 -51.85 4.88
CA PRO A 548 11.01 -52.85 4.41
C PRO A 548 10.42 -53.64 3.25
N LYS A 549 11.21 -53.90 2.21
CA LYS A 549 10.78 -54.63 1.01
C LYS A 549 10.37 -56.07 1.31
N ASN A 550 10.93 -56.66 2.37
CA ASN A 550 10.57 -57.98 2.89
C ASN A 550 9.36 -57.99 3.83
N SER A 551 8.67 -56.86 4.05
CA SER A 551 7.56 -56.80 5.00
C SER A 551 6.30 -57.53 4.47
N PRO A 552 5.74 -58.49 5.23
CA PRO A 552 4.50 -59.18 4.84
C PRO A 552 3.26 -58.27 4.93
N LEU A 553 3.36 -57.14 5.65
CA LEU A 553 2.26 -56.20 5.85
C LEU A 553 2.04 -55.26 4.65
N PHE A 554 2.99 -55.24 3.70
CA PHE A 554 2.98 -54.31 2.58
C PHE A 554 1.66 -54.33 1.75
N PRO A 555 1.09 -55.49 1.35
CA PRO A 555 -0.14 -55.52 0.55
C PRO A 555 -1.34 -54.93 1.31
N THR A 556 -1.46 -55.23 2.61
CA THR A 556 -2.55 -54.73 3.46
C THR A 556 -2.43 -53.23 3.68
N ILE A 557 -1.25 -52.75 4.06
CA ILE A 557 -1.00 -51.32 4.29
C ILE A 557 -1.21 -50.53 2.99
N ARG A 558 -0.73 -51.05 1.85
CA ARG A 558 -0.98 -50.43 0.54
C ARG A 558 -2.47 -50.32 0.22
N ARG A 559 -3.25 -51.38 0.45
CA ARG A 559 -4.70 -51.37 0.24
C ARG A 559 -5.40 -50.34 1.13
N LEU A 560 -5.02 -50.27 2.40
CA LEU A 560 -5.56 -49.26 3.33
C LEU A 560 -5.22 -47.85 2.88
N THR A 561 -3.97 -47.60 2.48
CA THR A 561 -3.56 -46.28 1.94
C THR A 561 -4.35 -45.90 0.69
N MET A 562 -4.55 -46.84 -0.25
CA MET A 562 -5.41 -46.62 -1.43
C MET A 562 -6.83 -46.24 -1.04
N ASN A 563 -7.44 -47.03 -0.15
CA ASN A 563 -8.80 -46.77 0.33
C ASN A 563 -8.91 -45.41 1.00
N CYS A 564 -7.91 -44.98 1.78
CA CYS A 564 -7.88 -43.65 2.39
C CYS A 564 -7.79 -42.53 1.36
N LEU A 565 -7.03 -42.74 0.28
CA LEU A 565 -6.93 -41.79 -0.82
C LEU A 565 -8.26 -41.69 -1.59
N GLU A 566 -8.86 -42.83 -1.95
CA GLU A 566 -10.14 -42.92 -2.66
C GLU A 566 -11.30 -42.31 -1.86
N ASN A 567 -11.33 -42.54 -0.54
CA ASN A 567 -12.32 -41.94 0.36
C ASN A 567 -12.06 -40.46 0.66
N GLY A 568 -11.00 -39.87 0.10
CA GLY A 568 -10.70 -38.44 0.25
C GLY A 568 -10.12 -38.02 1.60
N VAL A 569 -9.67 -38.96 2.45
CA VAL A 569 -9.08 -38.66 3.77
C VAL A 569 -7.85 -37.75 3.62
N VAL A 570 -7.00 -38.04 2.63
CA VAL A 570 -5.81 -37.23 2.33
C VAL A 570 -6.21 -35.80 1.93
N ASN A 571 -7.21 -35.66 1.05
CA ASN A 571 -7.69 -34.35 0.61
C ASN A 571 -8.28 -33.54 1.77
N GLN A 572 -9.03 -34.20 2.66
CA GLN A 572 -9.56 -33.57 3.86
C GLN A 572 -8.44 -33.06 4.78
N GLN A 573 -7.42 -33.88 5.08
CA GLN A 573 -6.30 -33.47 5.92
C GLN A 573 -5.51 -32.31 5.30
N LEU A 574 -5.24 -32.35 4.00
CA LEU A 574 -4.61 -31.23 3.29
C LEU A 574 -5.46 -29.95 3.30
N SER A 575 -6.80 -30.07 3.25
CA SER A 575 -7.70 -28.93 3.33
C SER A 575 -7.69 -28.27 4.72
N LEU A 576 -7.60 -29.07 5.79
CA LEU A 576 -7.51 -28.58 7.18
C LEU A 576 -6.24 -27.76 7.41
N ILE A 577 -5.12 -28.12 6.80
CA ILE A 577 -3.87 -27.35 6.86
C ILE A 577 -4.07 -25.95 6.27
N ARG A 578 -4.72 -25.86 5.11
CA ARG A 578 -5.02 -24.57 4.45
C ARG A 578 -5.98 -23.73 5.29
N GLN A 579 -7.05 -24.34 5.80
CA GLN A 579 -8.02 -23.66 6.67
C GLN A 579 -7.36 -23.15 7.95
N LYS A 580 -6.48 -23.93 8.58
CA LYS A 580 -5.74 -23.50 9.76
C LYS A 580 -4.86 -22.28 9.48
N GLY A 581 -4.18 -22.24 8.33
CA GLY A 581 -3.44 -21.05 7.88
C GLY A 581 -4.33 -19.82 7.73
N ALA A 582 -5.48 -19.97 7.07
CA ALA A 582 -6.46 -18.90 6.93
C ALA A 582 -7.02 -18.44 8.29
N LEU A 583 -7.33 -19.37 9.19
CA LEU A 583 -7.81 -19.05 10.54
C LEU A 583 -6.76 -18.33 11.39
N LEU A 584 -5.48 -18.71 11.28
CA LEU A 584 -4.38 -18.00 11.93
C LEU A 584 -4.24 -16.58 11.39
N GLN A 585 -4.35 -16.40 10.07
CA GLN A 585 -4.35 -15.09 9.44
C GLN A 585 -5.55 -14.25 9.88
N ILE A 586 -6.75 -14.84 9.94
CA ILE A 586 -7.95 -14.20 10.47
C ILE A 586 -7.75 -13.84 11.94
N ALA A 587 -7.18 -14.71 12.77
CA ALA A 587 -6.93 -14.45 14.19
C ALA A 587 -5.95 -13.28 14.37
N GLN A 588 -4.88 -13.24 13.58
CA GLN A 588 -3.92 -12.12 13.57
C GLN A 588 -4.56 -10.81 13.12
N ASN A 589 -5.41 -10.86 12.09
CA ASN A 589 -6.13 -9.69 11.58
C ASN A 589 -7.27 -9.24 12.52
N ARG A 590 -7.94 -10.18 13.19
CA ARG A 590 -9.05 -9.95 14.13
C ARG A 590 -8.58 -9.23 15.39
N ASN A 591 -7.30 -9.36 15.75
CA ASN A 591 -6.73 -8.67 16.90
C ASN A 591 -6.60 -7.14 16.76
N LYS A 592 -7.05 -6.53 15.65
CA LYS A 592 -7.61 -5.16 15.56
C LYS A 592 -8.09 -4.87 14.14
N THR A 593 -9.41 -4.68 13.98
CA THR A 593 -10.15 -4.19 12.80
C THR A 593 -10.07 -5.07 11.54
N LEU A 594 -11.14 -5.86 11.34
CA LEU A 594 -11.53 -6.39 10.03
C LEU A 594 -11.65 -5.24 9.02
N ARG A 595 -10.87 -5.31 7.93
CA ARG A 595 -11.38 -4.94 6.62
C ARG A 595 -10.62 -5.69 5.53
N ASP A 596 -11.35 -6.61 4.89
CA ASP A 596 -11.12 -7.06 3.51
C ASP A 596 -11.56 -5.96 2.53
N GLU A 597 -11.05 -4.74 2.69
CA GLU A 597 -11.03 -3.80 1.58
C GLU A 597 -9.57 -3.68 1.16
N HIS A 598 -9.24 -4.20 -0.04
CA HIS A 598 -7.96 -3.91 -0.66
C HIS A 598 -7.76 -2.39 -0.58
N PRO A 599 -6.67 -1.89 0.02
CA PRO A 599 -6.46 -0.45 0.17
C PRO A 599 -6.62 0.19 -1.21
N ALA A 600 -7.43 1.25 -1.29
CA ALA A 600 -7.60 2.00 -2.52
C ALA A 600 -6.21 2.27 -3.12
N ARG A 601 -5.94 1.71 -4.32
CA ARG A 601 -4.60 1.71 -4.90
C ARG A 601 -4.11 3.16 -5.01
N ARG A 602 -3.10 3.50 -4.22
CA ARG A 602 -2.52 4.85 -4.18
C ARG A 602 -1.54 4.98 -5.34
N VAL A 603 -1.76 5.96 -6.20
CA VAL A 603 -0.78 6.31 -7.23
C VAL A 603 0.32 7.13 -6.57
N VAL A 604 1.54 6.58 -6.54
CA VAL A 604 2.71 7.29 -6.00
C VAL A 604 3.13 8.39 -6.98
N LEU A 605 3.20 9.64 -6.51
CA LEU A 605 3.60 10.80 -7.32
C LEU A 605 4.98 10.63 -7.97
N PHE A 606 5.87 9.88 -7.31
CA PHE A 606 7.19 9.51 -7.83
C PHE A 606 7.14 8.87 -9.23
N ASN A 607 6.09 8.11 -9.55
CA ASN A 607 5.92 7.48 -10.86
C ASN A 607 5.66 8.52 -11.98
N MET A 608 5.29 9.76 -11.62
CA MET A 608 5.05 10.87 -12.56
C MET A 608 6.25 11.84 -12.67
N ARG A 609 7.37 11.58 -11.98
CA ARG A 609 8.51 12.50 -11.93
C ARG A 609 9.03 12.96 -13.29
N PHE A 610 9.09 12.06 -14.27
CA PHE A 610 9.55 12.40 -15.63
C PHE A 610 8.58 13.35 -16.35
N VAL A 611 7.27 13.25 -16.08
CA VAL A 611 6.27 14.17 -16.62
C VAL A 611 6.50 15.57 -16.02
N PHE A 612 6.64 15.67 -14.70
CA PHE A 612 6.91 16.95 -14.03
C PHE A 612 8.25 17.57 -14.47
N LEU A 613 9.31 16.76 -14.56
CA LEU A 613 10.61 17.21 -15.03
C LEU A 613 10.53 17.73 -16.48
N SER A 614 9.84 17.00 -17.36
CA SER A 614 9.64 17.42 -18.75
C SER A 614 8.84 18.73 -18.83
N TYR A 615 7.79 18.88 -18.01
CA TYR A 615 6.99 20.09 -17.95
C TYR A 615 7.82 21.30 -17.47
N LEU A 616 8.63 21.13 -16.42
CA LEU A 616 9.53 22.18 -15.93
C LEU A 616 10.57 22.56 -16.98
N LEU A 617 11.18 21.57 -17.65
CA LEU A 617 12.14 21.80 -18.73
C LEU A 617 11.51 22.56 -19.90
N MET A 618 10.30 22.18 -20.34
CA MET A 618 9.60 22.87 -21.43
C MET A 618 9.21 24.31 -21.07
N ASN A 619 8.78 24.56 -19.83
CA ASN A 619 8.54 25.93 -19.36
C ASN A 619 9.83 26.76 -19.31
N GLY A 620 10.92 26.18 -18.82
CA GLY A 620 12.24 26.84 -18.85
C GLY A 620 12.69 27.19 -20.26
N LEU A 621 12.54 26.26 -21.21
CA LEU A 621 12.80 26.51 -22.63
C LEU A 621 11.89 27.60 -23.21
N ALA A 622 10.59 27.61 -22.87
CA ALA A 622 9.67 28.65 -23.32
C ALA A 622 10.07 30.04 -22.81
N ILE A 623 10.52 30.15 -21.56
CA ILE A 623 11.05 31.40 -21.00
C ILE A 623 12.31 31.84 -21.75
N LEU A 624 13.25 30.92 -22.02
CA LEU A 624 14.46 31.21 -22.79
C LEU A 624 14.14 31.69 -24.21
N VAL A 625 13.18 31.04 -24.90
CA VAL A 625 12.71 31.46 -26.21
C VAL A 625 12.06 32.85 -26.14
N PHE A 626 11.24 33.12 -25.14
CA PHE A 626 10.60 34.43 -24.95
C PHE A 626 11.61 35.55 -24.68
N LEU A 627 12.61 35.29 -23.82
CA LEU A 627 13.72 36.23 -23.58
C LEU A 627 14.57 36.43 -24.83
N GLY A 628 14.80 35.36 -25.59
CA GLY A 628 15.45 35.37 -26.89
C GLY A 628 14.67 36.20 -27.92
N GLU A 629 13.34 36.03 -28.01
CA GLU A 629 12.47 36.84 -28.86
C GLU A 629 12.47 38.30 -28.45
N ILE A 630 12.41 38.61 -27.15
CA ILE A 630 12.53 39.99 -26.66
C ILE A 630 13.89 40.57 -27.05
N GLY A 631 14.97 39.80 -26.88
CA GLY A 631 16.33 40.19 -27.26
C GLY A 631 16.44 40.44 -28.76
N TYR A 632 15.95 39.52 -29.58
CA TYR A 632 15.91 39.62 -31.04
C TYR A 632 15.04 40.79 -31.49
N PHE A 633 13.87 40.99 -30.89
CA PHE A 633 12.97 42.11 -31.18
C PHE A 633 13.60 43.44 -30.78
N ARG A 634 14.30 43.52 -29.64
CA ARG A 634 15.07 44.69 -29.23
C ARG A 634 16.24 44.96 -30.19
N TYR A 635 16.95 43.93 -30.61
CA TYR A 635 18.03 44.02 -31.60
C TYR A 635 17.49 44.49 -32.96
N GLN A 636 16.39 43.90 -33.44
CA GLN A 636 15.75 44.26 -34.70
C GLN A 636 15.12 45.66 -34.61
N ARG A 637 14.59 46.07 -33.45
CA ARG A 637 14.09 47.44 -33.20
C ARG A 637 15.24 48.43 -33.14
N LYS A 638 16.41 48.07 -32.59
CA LYS A 638 17.65 48.88 -32.61
C LYS A 638 18.19 49.02 -34.03
N GLN A 639 18.26 47.94 -34.81
CA GLN A 639 18.60 47.93 -36.24
C GLN A 639 17.59 48.74 -37.08
N ARG A 640 16.29 48.61 -36.81
CA ARG A 640 15.24 49.45 -37.42
C ARG A 640 15.41 50.90 -37.00
N LYS A 641 15.74 51.22 -35.74
CA LYS A 641 16.07 52.59 -35.28
C LYS A 641 17.30 53.14 -35.98
N ILE A 642 18.36 52.34 -36.17
CA ILE A 642 19.58 52.73 -36.90
C ILE A 642 19.28 52.96 -38.39
N ARG A 643 18.49 52.08 -39.04
CA ARG A 643 18.00 52.27 -40.42
C ARG A 643 17.03 53.45 -40.55
N LYS A 644 16.18 53.69 -39.55
CA LYS A 644 15.26 54.84 -39.47
C LYS A 644 16.03 56.13 -39.15
N ASN A 645 17.13 56.07 -38.41
CA ASN A 645 18.05 57.20 -38.17
C ASN A 645 18.88 57.53 -39.41
N ARG A 646 19.32 56.53 -40.19
CA ARG A 646 19.93 56.75 -41.52
C ARG A 646 18.93 57.32 -42.54
N ARG A 647 17.65 56.93 -42.47
CA ARG A 647 16.58 57.57 -43.27
C ARG A 647 16.14 58.94 -42.74
N LYS A 648 16.22 59.20 -41.42
CA LYS A 648 15.95 60.50 -40.79
C LYS A 648 17.08 61.52 -40.97
N ALA A 649 18.31 61.09 -41.23
CA ALA A 649 19.39 61.98 -41.66
C ALA A 649 19.16 62.59 -43.06
N ALA A 650 18.17 62.11 -43.82
CA ALA A 650 17.75 62.65 -45.11
C ALA A 650 16.41 63.41 -45.04
N THR A 651 15.82 63.59 -43.86
CA THR A 651 14.55 64.34 -43.72
C THR A 651 14.42 64.88 -42.31
N GLN A 652 15.00 66.05 -42.11
CA GLN A 652 15.07 66.75 -40.84
C GLN A 652 14.21 68.01 -40.92
N ASN A 653 12.93 67.88 -40.56
CA ASN A 653 12.17 68.87 -39.80
C ASN A 653 10.79 68.32 -39.47
N ILE A 654 10.30 68.64 -38.27
CA ILE A 654 8.95 68.39 -37.73
C ILE A 654 8.73 66.99 -37.10
N GLN A 655 9.06 66.85 -35.80
CA GLN A 655 8.27 66.15 -34.76
C GLN A 655 9.06 66.03 -33.44
N ASN A 656 9.16 67.16 -32.73
CA ASN A 656 9.68 67.23 -31.36
C ASN A 656 8.56 67.29 -30.30
N ILE A 657 7.33 66.87 -30.62
CA ILE A 657 6.14 67.12 -29.77
C ILE A 657 5.46 65.83 -29.24
N CYS A 658 6.03 64.63 -29.44
CA CYS A 658 5.37 63.37 -29.03
C CYS A 658 6.11 62.51 -28.00
N TYR A 659 7.14 63.02 -27.32
CA TYR A 659 7.96 62.20 -26.41
C TYR A 659 7.58 62.27 -24.91
N ASN A 660 6.57 63.04 -24.51
CA ASN A 660 6.24 63.25 -23.08
C ASN A 660 4.97 62.55 -22.58
N MET A 661 4.60 61.38 -23.09
CA MET A 661 3.41 60.67 -22.56
C MET A 661 3.61 59.20 -22.21
N LEU A 662 4.84 58.65 -22.22
CA LEU A 662 5.03 57.21 -21.95
C LEU A 662 6.41 56.82 -21.41
N SER A 663 7.10 57.69 -20.68
CA SER A 663 8.24 57.27 -19.84
C SER A 663 7.76 57.06 -18.41
N LEU A 664 7.77 55.79 -17.97
CA LEU A 664 7.92 55.47 -16.56
C LEU A 664 9.25 56.08 -16.09
N ASP A 665 9.20 57.20 -15.38
CA ASP A 665 10.34 57.68 -14.61
C ASP A 665 10.51 56.77 -13.39
N CYS A 666 11.52 55.90 -13.46
CA CYS A 666 12.11 55.27 -12.31
C CYS A 666 13.63 55.36 -12.48
N SER A 667 14.16 56.57 -12.25
CA SER A 667 15.60 56.84 -12.31
C SER A 667 16.35 56.32 -11.08
N ASN A 668 15.66 56.00 -9.99
CA ASN A 668 16.20 55.34 -8.80
C ASN A 668 15.31 54.16 -8.35
N ILE A 669 15.87 52.94 -8.32
CA ILE A 669 15.20 51.70 -7.86
C ILE A 669 14.68 51.83 -6.42
N ARG A 670 15.29 52.71 -5.61
CA ARG A 670 15.00 52.91 -4.18
C ARG A 670 13.68 53.63 -3.87
N GLN A 671 12.98 54.22 -4.85
CA GLN A 671 11.80 55.08 -4.60
C GLN A 671 10.62 54.85 -5.57
N CYS A 672 10.51 53.68 -6.19
CA CYS A 672 9.37 53.38 -7.07
C CYS A 672 8.08 53.18 -6.26
N ARG A 673 7.06 54.04 -6.44
CA ARG A 673 5.75 53.97 -5.74
C ARG A 673 5.06 52.59 -5.85
N VAL A 674 5.30 51.89 -6.95
CA VAL A 674 4.77 50.52 -7.20
C VAL A 674 5.49 49.48 -6.32
N VAL A 675 6.81 49.62 -6.17
CA VAL A 675 7.63 48.70 -5.36
C VAL A 675 7.31 48.86 -3.88
N VAL A 676 7.11 50.09 -3.39
CA VAL A 676 6.70 50.33 -1.99
C VAL A 676 5.31 49.74 -1.71
N ALA A 677 4.34 49.92 -2.63
CA ALA A 677 3.03 49.28 -2.51
C ALA A 677 3.10 47.74 -2.52
N MET A 678 4.02 47.16 -3.29
CA MET A 678 4.27 45.72 -3.31
C MET A 678 4.86 45.20 -1.98
N VAL A 679 5.76 45.95 -1.35
CA VAL A 679 6.30 45.60 -0.02
C VAL A 679 5.19 45.58 1.03
N VAL A 680 4.30 46.58 1.01
CA VAL A 680 3.12 46.62 1.90
C VAL A 680 2.18 45.44 1.63
N TYR A 681 1.93 45.13 0.34
CA TYR A 681 1.13 43.97 -0.07
C TYR A 681 1.69 42.65 0.50
N ILE A 682 3.00 42.39 0.34
CA ILE A 682 3.63 41.16 0.85
C ILE A 682 3.52 41.09 2.38
N SER A 683 3.70 42.22 3.06
CA SER A 683 3.63 42.28 4.53
C SER A 683 2.23 41.93 5.05
N LEU A 684 1.18 42.48 4.42
CA LEU A 684 -0.22 42.17 4.74
C LEU A 684 -0.61 40.73 4.37
N PHE A 685 -0.08 40.21 3.26
CA PHE A 685 -0.24 38.81 2.86
C PHE A 685 0.34 37.86 3.92
N LEU A 686 1.58 38.09 4.37
CA LEU A 686 2.24 37.23 5.37
C LEU A 686 1.55 37.29 6.73
N ASP A 687 1.06 38.45 7.14
CA ASP A 687 0.30 38.62 8.39
C ASP A 687 -0.97 37.74 8.40
N ASN A 688 -1.75 37.80 7.31
CA ASN A 688 -2.99 37.03 7.17
C ASN A 688 -2.75 35.54 6.87
N MET A 689 -1.61 35.21 6.27
CA MET A 689 -1.17 33.82 6.14
C MET A 689 -0.81 33.24 7.51
N LEU A 690 -0.09 33.96 8.39
CA LEU A 690 0.20 33.48 9.75
C LEU A 690 -1.08 33.29 10.56
N LEU A 691 -2.06 34.19 10.41
CA LEU A 691 -3.35 34.14 11.10
C LEU A 691 -4.08 32.81 10.86
N THR A 692 -4.06 32.32 9.61
CA THR A 692 -4.90 31.21 9.13
C THR A 692 -4.17 29.87 9.07
N VAL A 693 -2.84 29.86 8.88
CA VAL A 693 -2.02 28.63 8.86
C VAL A 693 -2.14 27.81 10.14
N ILE A 694 -2.30 28.50 11.28
CA ILE A 694 -2.39 27.88 12.59
C ILE A 694 -3.76 27.23 12.87
N VAL A 695 -4.83 27.68 12.23
CA VAL A 695 -6.20 27.17 12.46
C VAL A 695 -6.33 25.64 12.25
N PRO A 696 -5.88 25.05 11.12
CA PRO A 696 -5.95 23.60 10.92
C PRO A 696 -5.00 22.80 11.84
N ILE A 697 -3.99 23.45 12.42
CA ILE A 697 -2.93 22.83 13.22
C ILE A 697 -3.28 22.85 14.73
N LEU A 698 -4.07 23.83 15.16
CA LEU A 698 -4.33 24.16 16.56
C LEU A 698 -4.95 23.00 17.39
N PRO A 699 -5.93 22.22 16.87
CA PRO A 699 -6.52 21.12 17.64
C PRO A 699 -5.50 20.05 18.04
N ASP A 700 -4.63 19.66 17.10
CA ASP A 700 -3.58 18.66 17.37
C ASP A 700 -2.51 19.22 18.35
N TYR A 701 -2.23 20.53 18.31
CA TYR A 701 -1.35 21.19 19.29
C TYR A 701 -1.91 21.15 20.71
N LEU A 702 -3.22 21.38 20.90
CA LEU A 702 -3.84 21.42 22.23
C LEU A 702 -3.98 20.03 22.87
N VAL A 703 -4.29 19.01 22.06
CA VAL A 703 -4.39 17.62 22.53
C VAL A 703 -3.06 17.10 23.08
N GLN A 704 -1.92 17.52 22.52
CA GLN A 704 -0.60 17.14 23.04
C GLN A 704 -0.25 17.75 24.40
N PHE A 705 -0.92 18.83 24.82
CA PHE A 705 -0.58 19.54 26.06
C PHE A 705 -1.51 19.22 27.23
N ASN A 706 -2.56 18.42 27.02
CA ASN A 706 -3.53 18.07 28.04
C ASN A 706 -3.51 16.55 28.31
N ASP A 707 -2.64 16.10 29.24
CA ASP A 707 -2.43 14.69 29.61
C ASP A 707 -3.68 13.97 30.21
N LYS A 708 -4.81 14.66 30.34
CA LYS A 708 -6.03 14.15 30.99
C LYS A 708 -7.13 13.68 30.03
N VAL A 709 -6.94 13.74 28.72
CA VAL A 709 -7.99 13.33 27.76
C VAL A 709 -7.49 12.17 26.90
N PRO A 710 -8.13 10.98 26.94
CA PRO A 710 -7.73 9.86 26.11
C PRO A 710 -7.96 10.19 24.63
N ALA A 711 -6.93 9.98 23.81
CA ALA A 711 -6.92 10.15 22.35
C ALA A 711 -8.01 9.34 21.60
N SER A 712 -8.82 8.52 22.29
CA SER A 712 -9.94 7.78 21.72
C SER A 712 -11.24 8.58 21.58
N VAL A 713 -11.35 9.77 22.18
CA VAL A 713 -12.63 10.54 22.21
C VAL A 713 -12.77 11.53 21.05
N ILE A 714 -11.67 12.10 20.54
CA ILE A 714 -11.70 13.05 19.40
C ILE A 714 -11.36 12.38 18.04
N TYR A 715 -10.58 11.29 18.04
CA TYR A 715 -10.02 10.72 16.82
C TYR A 715 -10.91 9.75 16.04
N LYS A 716 -12.15 9.48 16.47
CA LYS A 716 -13.07 8.66 15.65
C LYS A 716 -13.56 9.37 14.39
N ASN A 717 -13.60 10.71 14.37
CA ASN A 717 -14.12 11.49 13.23
C ASN A 717 -13.05 12.25 12.45
N PHE A 718 -11.80 12.18 12.91
CA PHE A 718 -10.70 12.94 12.36
C PHE A 718 -9.68 11.96 11.71
N SER A 719 -10.01 11.36 10.54
CA SER A 719 -9.00 10.80 9.58
C SER A 719 -8.82 11.65 8.30
N LEU A 720 -7.59 12.12 8.08
CA LEU A 720 -7.18 13.07 7.03
C LEU A 720 -6.85 12.28 5.75
N HIS A 721 -7.86 11.97 4.94
CA HIS A 721 -7.61 11.41 3.60
C HIS A 721 -8.62 11.96 2.58
N TYR A 722 -8.07 12.48 1.48
CA TYR A 722 -8.61 12.46 0.11
C TYR A 722 -9.37 13.70 -0.44
N VAL A 723 -8.70 14.38 -1.39
CA VAL A 723 -9.23 15.04 -2.61
C VAL A 723 -8.23 14.66 -3.74
N PRO A 724 -8.62 14.24 -4.96
CA PRO A 724 -9.87 14.55 -5.66
C PRO A 724 -10.67 13.34 -6.21
N LYS A 725 -11.99 13.50 -6.28
CA LYS A 725 -12.86 12.80 -7.23
C LYS A 725 -13.95 13.79 -7.64
N LEU A 726 -13.74 14.50 -8.75
CA LEU A 726 -14.81 15.22 -9.45
C LEU A 726 -14.87 14.64 -10.87
N ILE A 727 -16.08 14.28 -11.28
CA ILE A 727 -16.55 13.68 -12.54
C ILE A 727 -17.03 12.21 -12.39
N GLY A 728 -18.36 12.08 -12.22
CA GLY A 728 -19.22 11.07 -12.85
C GLY A 728 -19.29 9.65 -12.26
N ALA A 729 -20.38 9.35 -11.53
CA ALA A 729 -21.33 8.24 -11.79
C ALA A 729 -22.23 7.96 -10.57
N VAL A 730 -23.42 7.44 -10.88
CA VAL A 730 -24.69 7.39 -10.13
C VAL A 730 -24.83 6.15 -9.22
N SER A 731 -25.66 6.29 -8.18
CA SER A 731 -26.40 5.32 -7.33
C SER A 731 -25.72 4.06 -6.77
N GLU A 732 -25.80 3.86 -5.45
CA GLU A 732 -26.77 2.92 -4.84
C GLU A 732 -26.78 3.02 -3.30
N ALA A 733 -27.97 2.80 -2.74
CA ALA A 733 -28.31 2.93 -1.33
C ALA A 733 -27.70 1.81 -0.47
N VAL A 734 -27.18 2.15 0.72
CA VAL A 734 -26.87 1.16 1.75
C VAL A 734 -27.41 1.64 3.11
N VAL A 735 -28.25 0.76 3.66
CA VAL A 735 -28.97 0.81 4.93
C VAL A 735 -28.03 1.07 6.11
N VAL A 736 -28.33 2.10 6.90
CA VAL A 736 -27.67 2.38 8.19
C VAL A 736 -28.48 1.70 9.30
N VAL A 737 -27.91 0.66 9.89
CA VAL A 737 -28.39 0.08 11.16
C VAL A 737 -27.88 0.96 12.30
N GLN A 738 -28.80 1.59 13.02
CA GLN A 738 -28.53 2.27 14.29
C GLN A 738 -28.31 1.26 15.42
N PRO A 739 -27.32 1.43 16.31
CA PRO A 739 -27.34 0.84 17.63
C PRO A 739 -28.12 1.73 18.60
N THR A 740 -29.15 1.14 19.19
CA THR A 740 -29.94 1.63 20.32
C THR A 740 -29.12 1.70 21.61
N ASN A 741 -29.38 2.77 22.37
CA ASN A 741 -29.05 3.08 23.77
C ASN A 741 -27.81 4.00 24.02
N PRO A 742 -28.01 5.17 24.68
CA PRO A 742 -26.97 6.16 24.93
C PRO A 742 -26.24 5.88 26.25
N PRO A 743 -24.92 6.13 26.36
CA PRO A 743 -24.29 6.42 27.64
C PRO A 743 -24.21 7.93 27.86
N VAL A 744 -24.69 8.29 29.04
CA VAL A 744 -24.63 9.57 29.76
C VAL A 744 -23.20 10.13 29.82
N ASP A 745 -23.09 11.48 29.89
CA ASP A 745 -21.87 12.31 30.05
C ASP A 745 -20.85 12.37 28.90
N ARG A 746 -21.24 12.93 27.75
CA ARG A 746 -20.31 13.27 26.64
C ARG A 746 -20.30 14.73 26.19
N THR A 747 -21.25 15.55 26.65
CA THR A 747 -21.41 16.94 26.19
C THR A 747 -20.57 17.94 27.00
N SER A 748 -20.33 17.70 28.30
CA SER A 748 -19.68 18.67 29.19
C SER A 748 -18.17 18.87 28.97
N THR A 749 -17.46 17.91 28.36
CA THR A 749 -16.00 17.96 28.18
C THR A 749 -15.56 18.63 26.87
N ILE A 750 -16.37 18.54 25.81
CA ILE A 750 -16.09 19.19 24.52
C ILE A 750 -16.30 20.71 24.61
N ASP A 751 -17.29 21.15 25.40
CA ASP A 751 -17.61 22.58 25.56
C ASP A 751 -16.53 23.36 26.34
N GLN A 752 -15.80 22.73 27.27
CA GLN A 752 -14.68 23.35 27.99
C GLN A 752 -13.41 23.53 27.13
N GLU A 753 -13.16 22.65 26.16
CA GLU A 753 -12.02 22.79 25.21
C GLU A 753 -12.26 23.93 24.20
N ASN A 754 -13.52 24.19 23.84
CA ASN A 754 -13.93 25.25 22.92
C ASN A 754 -13.58 26.66 23.45
N GLY A 755 -13.73 26.89 24.75
CA GLY A 755 -13.37 28.17 25.39
C GLY A 755 -11.88 28.48 25.25
N SER A 756 -11.01 27.48 25.39
CA SER A 756 -9.54 27.66 25.29
C SER A 756 -9.08 27.96 23.86
N ILE A 757 -9.68 27.31 22.85
CA ILE A 757 -9.44 27.62 21.44
C ILE A 757 -9.92 29.03 21.11
N GLY A 758 -11.12 29.41 21.56
CA GLY A 758 -11.69 30.74 21.36
C GLY A 758 -10.84 31.85 21.96
N ILE A 759 -10.35 31.68 23.19
CA ILE A 759 -9.43 32.63 23.84
C ILE A 759 -8.13 32.75 23.03
N LEU A 760 -7.54 31.64 22.61
CA LEU A 760 -6.27 31.65 21.86
C LEU A 760 -6.40 32.30 20.47
N LEU A 761 -7.55 32.15 19.81
CA LEU A 761 -7.86 32.87 18.56
C LEU A 761 -8.11 34.37 18.81
N GLY A 762 -8.81 34.72 19.90
CA GLY A 762 -9.18 36.10 20.22
C GLY A 762 -8.02 36.99 20.71
N VAL A 763 -6.99 36.42 21.36
CA VAL A 763 -5.87 37.19 21.95
C VAL A 763 -5.10 38.03 20.92
N LYS A 764 -4.93 37.54 19.69
CA LYS A 764 -4.32 38.32 18.61
C LYS A 764 -5.07 39.62 18.37
N ALA A 765 -6.40 39.53 18.22
CA ALA A 765 -7.27 40.67 17.98
C ALA A 765 -7.34 41.61 19.19
N LEU A 766 -7.34 41.05 20.41
CA LEU A 766 -7.32 41.85 21.65
C LEU A 766 -6.04 42.67 21.79
N VAL A 767 -4.86 42.08 21.56
CA VAL A 767 -3.59 42.82 21.61
C VAL A 767 -3.53 43.85 20.48
N GLN A 768 -4.01 43.51 19.29
CA GLN A 768 -4.10 44.45 18.17
C GLN A 768 -5.02 45.64 18.51
N LEU A 769 -6.16 45.39 19.17
CA LEU A 769 -7.11 46.42 19.62
C LEU A 769 -6.42 47.43 20.56
N LEU A 770 -5.64 46.95 21.52
CA LEU A 770 -4.89 47.79 22.47
C LEU A 770 -3.72 48.52 21.81
N ALA A 771 -3.07 47.90 20.82
CA ALA A 771 -1.92 48.46 20.12
C ALA A 771 -2.30 49.53 19.07
N ASN A 772 -3.46 49.41 18.40
CA ASN A 772 -3.87 50.33 17.32
C ASN A 772 -3.86 51.82 17.72
N PRO A 773 -4.40 52.25 18.90
CA PRO A 773 -4.31 53.64 19.36
C PRO A 773 -2.87 54.16 19.53
N LEU A 774 -2.00 53.29 20.07
CA LEU A 774 -0.59 53.61 20.31
C LEU A 774 0.17 53.76 19.00
N VAL A 775 -0.06 52.84 18.05
CA VAL A 775 0.55 52.89 16.72
C VAL A 775 0.07 54.11 15.95
N GLY A 776 -1.24 54.39 15.93
CA GLY A 776 -1.81 55.55 15.24
C GLY A 776 -1.20 56.87 15.71
N SER A 777 -1.08 57.06 17.03
CA SER A 777 -0.42 58.25 17.61
C SER A 777 1.10 58.25 17.38
N GLY A 778 1.72 57.07 17.42
CA GLY A 778 3.16 56.89 17.17
C GLY A 778 3.58 57.19 15.74
N THR A 779 2.68 57.07 14.76
CA THR A 779 2.99 57.37 13.35
C THR A 779 3.43 58.82 13.12
N ALA A 780 2.90 59.76 13.91
CA ALA A 780 3.29 61.17 13.85
C ALA A 780 4.75 61.40 14.29
N ARG A 781 5.29 60.52 15.15
CA ARG A 781 6.66 60.64 15.68
C ARG A 781 7.69 59.79 14.94
N PHE A 782 7.29 58.60 14.49
CA PHE A 782 8.20 57.59 13.91
C PHE A 782 8.07 57.43 12.39
N GLY A 783 7.12 58.12 11.76
CA GLY A 783 6.75 57.88 10.36
C GLY A 783 6.10 56.50 10.16
N TYR A 784 5.84 56.13 8.90
CA TYR A 784 5.16 54.86 8.56
C TYR A 784 6.11 53.68 8.34
N CYS A 785 7.32 53.92 7.79
CA CYS A 785 8.23 52.84 7.38
C CYS A 785 8.85 52.07 8.57
N LEU A 786 9.21 52.77 9.65
CA LEU A 786 9.87 52.17 10.82
C LEU A 786 8.91 51.24 11.59
N PRO A 787 7.65 51.63 11.88
CA PRO A 787 6.67 50.71 12.45
C PRO A 787 6.35 49.49 11.56
N ILE A 788 6.28 49.62 10.23
CA ILE A 788 6.05 48.46 9.33
C ILE A 788 7.17 47.43 9.46
N THR A 789 8.41 47.92 9.51
CA THR A 789 9.61 47.07 9.68
C THR A 789 9.58 46.39 11.06
N PHE A 790 9.27 47.14 12.11
CA PHE A 790 9.08 46.60 13.47
C PHE A 790 7.96 45.54 13.52
N GLY A 791 6.85 45.77 12.83
CA GLY A 791 5.76 44.80 12.73
C GLY A 791 6.17 43.51 12.03
N THR A 792 6.99 43.61 10.98
CA THR A 792 7.50 42.44 10.23
C THR A 792 8.52 41.64 11.05
N VAL A 793 9.33 42.31 11.89
CA VAL A 793 10.20 41.65 12.88
C VAL A 793 9.38 40.89 13.93
N ASN A 794 8.30 41.49 14.45
CA ASN A 794 7.40 40.78 15.37
C ASN A 794 6.73 39.57 14.70
N LEU A 795 6.35 39.67 13.43
CA LEU A 795 5.77 38.56 12.67
C LEU A 795 6.77 37.40 12.48
N LEU A 796 8.05 37.72 12.23
CA LEU A 796 9.14 36.75 12.19
C LEU A 796 9.33 36.06 13.56
N LEU A 797 9.37 36.84 14.64
CA LEU A 797 9.53 36.32 15.99
C LEU A 797 8.35 35.42 16.39
N ALA A 798 7.11 35.84 16.14
CA ALA A 798 5.91 35.04 16.37
C ALA A 798 5.97 33.70 15.61
N SER A 799 6.37 33.73 14.34
CA SER A 799 6.52 32.52 13.51
C SER A 799 7.58 31.55 14.08
N LEU A 800 8.71 32.06 14.57
CA LEU A 800 9.74 31.23 15.22
C LEU A 800 9.23 30.62 16.53
N ILE A 801 8.53 31.39 17.37
CA ILE A 801 7.94 30.90 18.62
C ILE A 801 6.87 29.83 18.33
N PHE A 802 6.05 29.98 17.28
CA PHE A 802 5.10 28.93 16.86
C PHE A 802 5.78 27.64 16.38
N GLY A 803 6.92 27.76 15.68
CA GLY A 803 7.69 26.63 15.19
C GLY A 803 8.37 25.83 16.33
N PHE A 804 8.93 26.53 17.32
CA PHE A 804 9.65 25.91 18.44
C PHE A 804 8.80 25.71 19.71
N GLY A 805 7.59 26.27 19.76
CA GLY A 805 6.73 26.28 20.95
C GLY A 805 6.21 24.89 21.36
N THR A 806 6.44 24.54 22.62
CA THR A 806 6.02 23.27 23.24
C THR A 806 5.05 23.46 24.40
N SER A 807 4.43 24.63 24.57
CA SER A 807 3.45 24.88 25.63
C SER A 807 2.30 25.78 25.17
N TYR A 808 1.13 25.68 25.84
CA TYR A 808 0.01 26.60 25.61
C TYR A 808 0.42 28.07 25.84
N THR A 809 1.24 28.33 26.87
CA THR A 809 1.77 29.67 27.15
C THR A 809 2.64 30.21 26.01
N SER A 810 3.44 29.36 25.35
CA SER A 810 4.25 29.77 24.20
C SER A 810 3.37 30.16 22.99
N LEU A 811 2.26 29.44 22.75
CA LEU A 811 1.29 29.77 21.70
C LEU A 811 0.57 31.09 22.00
N PHE A 812 0.17 31.29 23.27
CA PHE A 812 -0.47 32.51 23.72
C PHE A 812 0.44 33.73 23.51
N VAL A 813 1.71 33.62 23.93
CA VAL A 813 2.71 34.70 23.74
C VAL A 813 2.97 34.96 22.26
N ALA A 814 3.08 33.91 21.43
CA ALA A 814 3.24 34.06 20.00
C ALA A 814 2.06 34.78 19.34
N ARG A 815 0.82 34.48 19.76
CA ARG A 815 -0.40 35.20 19.31
C ARG A 815 -0.42 36.65 19.74
N ALA A 816 0.02 36.95 20.96
CA ALA A 816 0.11 38.32 21.45
C ALA A 816 1.13 39.15 20.63
N ILE A 817 2.32 38.59 20.38
CA ILE A 817 3.36 39.23 19.55
C ILE A 817 2.85 39.41 18.11
N HIS A 818 2.13 38.42 17.57
CA HIS A 818 1.49 38.53 16.26
C HIS A 818 0.47 39.68 16.21
N GLY A 819 -0.36 39.85 17.23
CA GLY A 819 -1.31 40.97 17.34
C GLY A 819 -0.63 42.34 17.34
N LEU A 820 0.48 42.48 18.07
CA LEU A 820 1.29 43.70 18.08
C LEU A 820 1.88 44.01 16.69
N GLY A 821 2.43 42.99 16.02
CA GLY A 821 2.98 43.14 14.67
C GLY A 821 1.92 43.51 13.63
N SER A 822 0.74 42.88 13.70
CA SER A 822 -0.41 43.14 12.83
C SER A 822 -0.93 44.58 12.96
N ALA A 823 -0.94 45.14 14.17
CA ALA A 823 -1.30 46.56 14.38
C ALA A 823 -0.36 47.51 13.63
N CYS A 824 0.96 47.29 13.74
CA CYS A 824 1.95 48.12 13.06
C CYS A 824 1.86 48.01 11.52
N ILE A 825 1.74 46.80 10.98
CA ILE A 825 1.64 46.57 9.53
C ILE A 825 0.31 47.13 8.99
N GLY A 826 -0.81 46.86 9.66
CA GLY A 826 -2.15 47.25 9.21
C GLY A 826 -2.37 48.76 9.17
N VAL A 827 -2.01 49.47 10.24
CA VAL A 827 -2.20 50.94 10.32
C VAL A 827 -1.23 51.67 9.40
N CYS A 828 0.07 51.39 9.53
CA CYS A 828 1.10 52.13 8.80
C CYS A 828 1.15 51.74 7.33
N GLY A 829 0.89 50.48 6.99
CA GLY A 829 0.83 50.00 5.60
C GLY A 829 -0.25 50.71 4.80
N MET A 830 -1.48 50.79 5.33
CA MET A 830 -2.58 51.49 4.67
C MET A 830 -2.36 53.02 4.61
N SER A 831 -1.79 53.60 5.67
CA SER A 831 -1.43 55.03 5.71
C SER A 831 -0.36 55.40 4.68
N LEU A 832 0.67 54.54 4.53
CA LEU A 832 1.73 54.73 3.55
C LEU A 832 1.19 54.67 2.12
N VAL A 833 0.30 53.71 1.82
CA VAL A 833 -0.36 53.63 0.50
C VAL A 833 -1.27 54.84 0.25
N ALA A 834 -1.96 55.35 1.28
CA ALA A 834 -2.77 56.57 1.18
C ALA A 834 -1.93 57.79 0.82
N GLN A 835 -0.76 57.92 1.43
CA GLN A 835 0.17 59.03 1.19
C GLN A 835 0.85 58.91 -0.19
N LEU A 836 1.20 57.70 -0.63
CA LEU A 836 1.88 57.46 -1.92
C LEU A 836 1.01 57.75 -3.15
N TYR A 837 -0.32 57.58 -3.02
CA TYR A 837 -1.28 57.74 -4.09
C TYR A 837 -2.28 58.85 -3.74
N THR A 838 -1.99 60.08 -4.17
CA THR A 838 -2.86 61.24 -3.95
C THR A 838 -4.07 61.28 -4.90
N GLU A 839 -3.97 60.64 -6.06
CA GLU A 839 -5.04 60.58 -7.07
C GLU A 839 -6.20 59.68 -6.59
N PRO A 840 -7.44 60.17 -6.41
CA PRO A 840 -8.52 59.43 -5.74
C PRO A 840 -8.94 58.15 -6.48
N GLU A 841 -9.02 58.16 -7.82
CA GLU A 841 -9.36 56.97 -8.62
C GLU A 841 -8.26 55.89 -8.52
N ARG A 842 -6.98 56.30 -8.66
CA ARG A 842 -5.86 55.36 -8.54
C ARG A 842 -5.68 54.88 -7.10
N ARG A 843 -5.87 55.75 -6.11
CA ARG A 843 -5.84 55.41 -4.68
C ARG A 843 -6.87 54.34 -4.35
N SER A 844 -8.12 54.52 -4.78
CA SER A 844 -9.18 53.53 -4.55
C SER A 844 -8.86 52.18 -5.20
N LYS A 845 -8.32 52.18 -6.42
CA LYS A 845 -7.86 50.94 -7.08
C LYS A 845 -6.71 50.27 -6.34
N VAL A 846 -5.66 51.02 -5.99
CA VAL A 846 -4.45 50.47 -5.36
C VAL A 846 -4.73 50.00 -3.94
N MET A 847 -5.47 50.76 -3.14
CA MET A 847 -5.91 50.33 -1.80
C MET A 847 -6.77 49.07 -1.85
N GLY A 848 -7.71 48.97 -2.81
CA GLY A 848 -8.47 47.75 -3.04
C GLY A 848 -7.56 46.55 -3.34
N THR A 849 -6.56 46.71 -4.21
CA THR A 849 -5.59 45.64 -4.50
C THR A 849 -4.73 45.28 -3.29
N VAL A 850 -4.30 46.26 -2.49
CA VAL A 850 -3.49 46.03 -1.27
C VAL A 850 -4.29 45.31 -0.19
N LEU A 851 -5.57 45.65 0.00
CA LEU A 851 -6.49 44.90 0.87
C LEU A 851 -6.71 43.46 0.36
N GLY A 852 -6.70 43.27 -0.96
CA GLY A 852 -6.71 41.95 -1.57
C GLY A 852 -5.57 41.03 -1.12
N ALA A 853 -4.46 41.57 -0.62
CA ALA A 853 -3.39 40.77 0.00
C ALA A 853 -3.88 39.99 1.23
N MET A 854 -4.79 40.57 2.02
CA MET A 854 -5.39 39.91 3.17
C MET A 854 -6.18 38.67 2.71
N ALA A 855 -7.00 38.83 1.67
CA ALA A 855 -7.77 37.75 1.08
C ALA A 855 -6.89 36.62 0.53
N VAL A 856 -5.80 36.97 -0.17
CA VAL A 856 -4.84 35.96 -0.67
C VAL A 856 -4.13 35.25 0.49
N GLY A 857 -3.79 35.98 1.56
CA GLY A 857 -3.16 35.42 2.76
C GLY A 857 -4.03 34.36 3.42
N VAL A 858 -5.32 34.66 3.61
CA VAL A 858 -6.32 33.72 4.14
C VAL A 858 -6.53 32.53 3.19
N LEU A 859 -6.69 32.80 1.89
CA LEU A 859 -6.91 31.77 0.86
C LEU A 859 -5.76 30.76 0.78
N VAL A 860 -4.52 31.24 0.88
CA VAL A 860 -3.32 30.40 0.83
C VAL A 860 -3.04 29.74 2.19
N GLY A 861 -3.29 30.44 3.29
CA GLY A 861 -2.90 30.00 4.63
C GLY A 861 -3.60 28.73 5.11
N TYR A 862 -4.92 28.61 4.93
CA TYR A 862 -5.65 27.39 5.31
C TYR A 862 -5.12 26.10 4.62
N PRO A 863 -5.01 26.03 3.26
CA PRO A 863 -4.48 24.85 2.60
C PRO A 863 -2.97 24.66 2.84
N PHE A 864 -2.19 25.75 2.89
CA PHE A 864 -0.76 25.66 3.12
C PHE A 864 -0.43 25.08 4.51
N GLY A 865 -1.11 25.55 5.56
CA GLY A 865 -0.91 25.05 6.92
C GLY A 865 -1.18 23.55 7.04
N GLY A 866 -2.29 23.07 6.47
CA GLY A 866 -2.62 21.64 6.47
C GLY A 866 -1.64 20.79 5.68
N ILE A 867 -1.27 21.20 4.46
CA ILE A 867 -0.37 20.44 3.57
C ILE A 867 1.06 20.40 4.13
N ALA A 868 1.60 21.54 4.56
CA ALA A 868 2.97 21.62 5.08
C ALA A 868 3.11 20.86 6.41
N TYR A 869 2.06 20.87 7.25
CA TYR A 869 2.01 20.06 8.47
C TYR A 869 2.03 18.55 8.17
N GLU A 870 1.27 18.08 7.17
CA GLU A 870 1.22 16.67 6.79
C GLU A 870 2.54 16.17 6.15
N LEU A 871 3.19 16.99 5.33
CA LEU A 871 4.40 16.60 4.59
C LEU A 871 5.68 16.58 5.44
N ALA A 872 5.84 17.53 6.35
CA ALA A 872 7.10 17.78 7.05
C ALA A 872 6.95 17.99 8.57
N GLY A 873 5.75 17.79 9.11
CA GLY A 873 5.47 17.80 10.54
C GLY A 873 5.20 19.19 11.13
N LYS A 874 5.06 19.20 12.46
CA LYS A 874 4.59 20.31 13.30
C LYS A 874 5.20 21.68 12.98
N ALA A 875 6.52 21.76 12.87
CA ALA A 875 7.24 23.04 12.81
C ALA A 875 7.38 23.59 11.37
N ALA A 876 7.14 22.77 10.35
CA ALA A 876 7.43 23.12 8.96
C ALA A 876 6.66 24.33 8.41
N PRO A 877 5.33 24.48 8.63
CA PRO A 877 4.58 25.64 8.13
C PRO A 877 5.13 26.96 8.66
N PHE A 878 5.51 26.97 9.95
CA PHE A 878 6.01 28.15 10.65
C PHE A 878 7.45 28.50 10.25
N HIS A 879 8.32 27.51 9.99
CA HIS A 879 9.66 27.76 9.47
C HIS A 879 9.66 28.35 8.06
N VAL A 880 8.77 27.86 7.18
CA VAL A 880 8.63 28.46 5.84
C VAL A 880 8.14 29.90 5.95
N LEU A 881 7.17 30.15 6.84
CA LEU A 881 6.68 31.52 7.05
C LEU A 881 7.76 32.43 7.66
N ALA A 882 8.57 31.93 8.59
CA ALA A 882 9.73 32.65 9.10
C ALA A 882 10.74 32.99 7.99
N ALA A 883 11.00 32.08 7.06
CA ALA A 883 11.87 32.36 5.90
C ALA A 883 11.28 33.43 4.97
N LEU A 884 9.97 33.41 4.73
CA LEU A 884 9.29 34.43 3.93
C LEU A 884 9.27 35.81 4.62
N CYS A 885 9.04 35.85 5.94
CA CYS A 885 9.14 37.08 6.73
C CYS A 885 10.56 37.65 6.72
N ALA A 886 11.59 36.80 6.84
CA ALA A 886 12.98 37.22 6.72
C ALA A 886 13.29 37.79 5.33
N GLY A 887 12.81 37.15 4.26
CA GLY A 887 12.94 37.67 2.89
C GLY A 887 12.24 39.02 2.69
N ASN A 888 11.04 39.19 3.27
CA ASN A 888 10.33 40.46 3.24
C ASN A 888 11.05 41.55 4.05
N LEU A 889 11.71 41.20 5.16
CA LEU A 889 12.50 42.15 5.95
C LEU A 889 13.74 42.62 5.18
N VAL A 890 14.39 41.73 4.43
CA VAL A 890 15.49 42.09 3.51
C VAL A 890 14.99 43.05 2.43
N LEU A 891 13.81 42.78 1.85
CA LEU A 891 13.17 43.67 0.89
C LEU A 891 12.82 45.04 1.54
N GLN A 892 12.30 45.06 2.76
CA GLN A 892 12.03 46.32 3.46
C GLN A 892 13.32 47.11 3.70
N TYR A 893 14.42 46.46 4.08
CA TYR A 893 15.72 47.10 4.32
C TYR A 893 16.30 47.76 3.06
N PHE A 894 16.16 47.13 1.89
CA PHE A 894 16.69 47.68 0.64
C PHE A 894 15.78 48.74 0.00
N GLN A 895 14.46 48.61 0.15
CA GLN A 895 13.46 49.45 -0.52
C GLN A 895 12.91 50.60 0.35
N LEU A 896 12.80 50.45 1.67
CA LEU A 896 12.31 51.51 2.55
C LEU A 896 13.51 52.31 3.07
N ASP A 897 13.51 53.63 2.85
CA ASP A 897 14.59 54.50 3.33
C ASP A 897 14.47 54.67 4.86
N LEU A 898 15.16 53.80 5.61
CA LEU A 898 15.19 53.80 7.08
C LEU A 898 16.06 54.95 7.65
N SER A 899 16.72 55.74 6.79
CA SER A 899 17.74 56.74 7.16
C SER A 899 17.21 58.14 7.50
N ALA A 900 15.90 58.40 7.42
CA ALA A 900 15.31 59.71 7.70
C ALA A 900 15.18 60.01 9.21
N TYR A 901 16.24 59.79 9.98
CA TYR A 901 16.36 60.26 11.37
C TYR A 901 17.68 61.03 11.52
N ASN A 902 17.66 62.29 11.07
CA ASN A 902 18.60 63.31 11.55
C ASN A 902 17.80 64.32 12.35
N ILE A 903 17.86 64.22 13.68
CA ILE A 903 17.58 65.35 14.56
C ILE A 903 18.78 66.28 14.42
N ASN A 904 18.63 67.36 13.65
CA ASN A 904 19.46 68.54 13.82
C ASN A 904 18.73 69.45 14.82
N PRO A 905 19.25 69.64 16.05
CA PRO A 905 18.78 70.72 16.90
C PRO A 905 19.41 72.01 16.36
N LEU A 906 18.58 72.98 15.95
CA LEU A 906 19.04 74.35 15.74
C LEU A 906 18.38 75.27 16.77
N PRO A 907 19.06 76.37 17.11
CA PRO A 907 19.27 76.78 18.49
C PRO A 907 18.08 77.49 19.08
N HIS A 908 17.95 77.30 20.38
CA HIS A 908 17.13 78.06 21.29
C HIS A 908 17.51 79.54 21.19
N ASP A 909 16.62 80.38 20.67
CA ASP A 909 16.64 81.80 21.00
C ASP A 909 15.26 82.26 21.44
N SER A 910 15.30 82.88 22.62
CA SER A 910 14.20 83.39 23.41
C SER A 910 13.55 84.61 22.77
N SER A 911 12.21 84.63 22.71
CA SER A 911 11.32 85.67 23.27
C SER A 911 9.95 85.65 22.60
N THR A 912 8.94 86.09 23.37
CA THR A 912 7.55 86.42 23.00
C THR A 912 6.53 85.27 22.85
N THR A 913 5.88 85.01 23.99
CA THR A 913 4.44 84.74 24.16
C THR A 913 3.56 85.19 22.98
N THR A 914 2.96 84.23 22.27
CA THR A 914 1.55 84.25 21.87
C THR A 914 1.13 82.84 21.41
N THR A 915 -0.06 82.45 21.81
CA THR A 915 -0.70 81.15 21.63
C THR A 915 -0.73 80.69 20.17
N THR A 916 0.04 79.67 19.82
CA THR A 916 -0.20 78.86 18.62
C THR A 916 -0.56 77.44 19.06
N VAL A 917 -1.83 77.10 18.89
CA VAL A 917 -2.38 75.75 19.08
C VAL A 917 -1.54 74.77 18.27
N ASP A 918 -0.92 73.79 18.93
CA ASP A 918 -0.21 72.68 18.30
C ASP A 918 -1.14 72.00 17.27
N LYS A 919 -0.90 72.24 15.98
CA LYS A 919 -1.54 71.56 14.86
C LYS A 919 -1.05 70.10 14.81
N ARG A 920 -1.53 69.27 15.72
CA ARG A 920 -1.44 67.80 15.64
C ARG A 920 -2.82 67.24 15.35
N ALA A 921 -2.93 66.26 14.46
CA ALA A 921 -4.19 65.57 14.19
C ALA A 921 -4.65 64.79 15.44
N THR A 922 -5.45 65.44 16.28
CA THR A 922 -6.03 64.86 17.50
C THR A 922 -7.09 63.82 17.13
N TRP A 923 -7.24 62.76 17.92
CA TRP A 923 -8.23 61.69 17.68
C TRP A 923 -9.68 62.16 17.84
N TRP A 924 -9.89 63.20 18.63
CA TRP A 924 -11.21 63.68 19.05
C TRP A 924 -12.05 64.31 17.92
N PRO A 925 -11.52 65.22 17.08
CA PRO A 925 -12.26 65.75 15.92
C PRO A 925 -12.71 64.68 14.92
N LEU A 926 -11.87 63.66 14.70
CA LEU A 926 -12.18 62.57 13.75
C LEU A 926 -13.30 61.66 14.26
N LEU A 927 -13.30 61.32 15.55
CA LEU A 927 -14.36 60.54 16.18
C LEU A 927 -15.68 61.32 16.32
N SER A 928 -15.65 62.66 16.27
CA SER A 928 -16.85 63.50 16.31
C SER A 928 -17.61 63.56 14.97
N ASN A 929 -17.00 63.10 13.88
CA ASN A 929 -17.62 63.14 12.56
C ASN A 929 -18.58 61.96 12.36
N HIS A 930 -19.88 62.26 12.23
CA HIS A 930 -20.95 61.28 12.06
C HIS A 930 -20.73 60.36 10.85
N LEU A 931 -20.15 60.85 9.75
CA LEU A 931 -19.94 60.02 8.56
C LEU A 931 -18.81 59.00 8.77
N ILE A 932 -17.74 59.40 9.47
CA ILE A 932 -16.65 58.49 9.84
C ILE A 932 -17.18 57.39 10.77
N LEU A 933 -18.00 57.74 11.77
CA LEU A 933 -18.61 56.76 12.67
C LEU A 933 -19.53 55.75 11.95
N VAL A 934 -20.33 56.20 10.97
CA VAL A 934 -21.19 55.31 10.16
C VAL A 934 -20.35 54.37 9.29
N VAL A 935 -19.28 54.88 8.69
CA VAL A 935 -18.35 54.06 7.88
C VAL A 935 -17.66 53.01 8.75
N VAL A 936 -17.11 53.42 9.89
CA VAL A 936 -16.42 52.55 10.86
C VAL A 936 -17.37 51.51 11.44
N GLY A 937 -18.60 51.89 11.78
CA GLY A 937 -19.63 50.96 12.26
C GLY A 937 -20.05 49.96 11.18
N GLY A 938 -20.09 50.36 9.90
CA GLY A 938 -20.34 49.46 8.77
C GLY A 938 -19.26 48.40 8.60
N ILE A 939 -17.98 48.79 8.75
CA ILE A 939 -16.84 47.86 8.73
C ILE A 939 -16.92 46.89 9.93
N TRP A 940 -17.23 47.39 11.13
CA TRP A 940 -17.37 46.56 12.33
C TRP A 940 -18.47 45.49 12.20
N ILE A 941 -19.68 45.89 11.77
CA ILE A 941 -20.84 44.99 11.70
C ILE A 941 -20.69 43.95 10.58
N SER A 942 -20.16 44.34 9.42
CA SER A 942 -19.90 43.40 8.32
C SER A 942 -18.80 42.39 8.68
N THR A 943 -17.71 42.86 9.28
CA THR A 943 -16.58 41.99 9.70
C THR A 943 -16.97 41.03 10.81
N SER A 944 -17.90 41.42 11.70
CA SER A 944 -18.40 40.57 12.78
C SER A 944 -19.02 39.26 12.26
N ALA A 945 -19.57 39.26 11.03
CA ALA A 945 -20.12 38.06 10.41
C ALA A 945 -19.06 36.95 10.23
N MET A 946 -17.90 37.30 9.67
CA MET A 946 -16.81 36.35 9.50
C MET A 946 -16.19 35.94 10.83
N ALA A 947 -16.03 36.90 11.76
CA ALA A 947 -15.43 36.66 13.06
C ALA A 947 -16.22 35.63 13.92
N ILE A 948 -17.56 35.58 13.83
CA ILE A 948 -18.35 34.53 14.49
C ILE A 948 -18.25 33.19 13.76
N LEU A 949 -18.21 33.22 12.43
CA LEU A 949 -18.17 31.99 11.62
C LEU A 949 -16.87 31.22 11.80
N GLU A 950 -15.72 31.89 11.89
CA GLU A 950 -14.42 31.22 11.97
C GLU A 950 -14.32 30.16 13.09
N PRO A 951 -14.69 30.45 14.36
CA PRO A 951 -14.71 29.44 15.42
C PRO A 951 -15.98 28.56 15.44
N CYS A 952 -17.17 29.11 15.13
CA CYS A 952 -18.43 28.41 15.35
C CYS A 952 -18.85 27.51 14.19
N LEU A 953 -18.49 27.85 12.95
CA LEU A 953 -18.90 27.11 11.75
C LEU A 953 -18.30 25.70 11.72
N PRO A 954 -17.00 25.47 11.97
CA PRO A 954 -16.44 24.11 11.97
C PRO A 954 -17.16 23.20 12.99
N ILE A 955 -17.48 23.74 14.17
CA ILE A 955 -18.19 23.03 15.25
C ILE A 955 -19.61 22.65 14.81
N TRP A 956 -20.36 23.61 14.27
CA TRP A 956 -21.71 23.36 13.77
C TRP A 956 -21.71 22.32 12.63
N MET A 957 -20.74 22.40 11.71
CA MET A 957 -20.60 21.41 10.65
C MET A 957 -20.34 20.02 11.21
N ILE A 958 -19.43 19.86 12.19
CA ILE A 958 -19.15 18.56 12.85
C ILE A 958 -20.43 17.96 13.44
N ASN A 959 -21.27 18.79 14.07
CA ASN A 959 -22.48 18.36 14.76
C ASN A 959 -23.64 18.04 13.82
N GLN A 960 -23.83 18.81 12.74
CA GLN A 960 -25.02 18.71 11.86
C GLN A 960 -24.76 18.06 10.50
N LEU A 961 -23.59 18.31 9.90
CA LEU A 961 -23.27 17.89 8.53
C LEU A 961 -22.31 16.70 8.47
N HIS A 962 -21.70 16.32 9.60
CA HIS A 962 -20.69 15.26 9.72
C HIS A 962 -19.64 15.29 8.57
N PRO A 963 -18.95 16.43 8.35
CA PRO A 963 -18.01 16.64 7.26
C PRO A 963 -16.72 15.83 7.45
N LYS A 964 -16.02 15.58 6.34
CA LYS A 964 -14.65 15.07 6.34
C LYS A 964 -13.71 16.15 6.89
N LYS A 965 -12.60 15.78 7.56
CA LYS A 965 -11.63 16.75 8.15
C LYS A 965 -11.21 17.90 7.22
N TRP A 966 -10.87 17.58 5.97
CA TRP A 966 -10.39 18.58 5.02
C TRP A 966 -11.49 19.60 4.67
N GLN A 967 -12.77 19.20 4.77
CA GLN A 967 -13.90 20.07 4.50
C GLN A 967 -14.04 21.20 5.51
N LEU A 968 -13.52 21.04 6.73
CA LEU A 968 -13.59 22.06 7.79
C LEU A 968 -12.73 23.29 7.50
N GLY A 969 -11.57 23.11 6.85
CA GLY A 969 -10.72 24.22 6.40
C GLY A 969 -11.13 24.74 5.02
N THR A 970 -11.54 23.86 4.10
CA THR A 970 -11.89 24.27 2.73
C THR A 970 -13.22 25.03 2.63
N VAL A 971 -14.07 24.98 3.66
CA VAL A 971 -15.35 25.72 3.66
C VAL A 971 -15.15 27.24 3.60
N PHE A 972 -13.98 27.74 4.04
CA PHE A 972 -13.62 29.17 4.00
C PHE A 972 -13.01 29.60 2.65
N ILE A 973 -12.67 28.66 1.76
CA ILE A 973 -12.09 29.00 0.44
C ILE A 973 -13.05 29.83 -0.43
N PRO A 974 -14.34 29.46 -0.59
CA PRO A 974 -15.29 30.28 -1.34
C PRO A 974 -15.40 31.70 -0.79
N ASP A 975 -15.41 31.85 0.53
CA ASP A 975 -15.42 33.15 1.20
C ASP A 975 -14.16 33.96 0.85
N SER A 976 -12.97 33.38 0.97
CA SER A 976 -11.71 34.06 0.63
C SER A 976 -11.62 34.45 -0.86
N ILE A 977 -12.14 33.62 -1.77
CA ILE A 977 -12.23 33.93 -3.20
C ILE A 977 -13.19 35.10 -3.42
N GLY A 978 -14.35 35.10 -2.76
CA GLY A 978 -15.30 36.21 -2.79
C GLY A 978 -14.64 37.50 -2.31
N TYR A 979 -13.96 37.45 -1.17
CA TYR A 979 -13.26 38.58 -0.56
C TYR A 979 -12.18 39.14 -1.49
N TRP A 980 -11.40 38.27 -2.14
CA TRP A 980 -10.39 38.66 -3.12
C TRP A 980 -11.00 39.32 -4.37
N LEU A 981 -12.11 38.78 -4.89
CA LEU A 981 -12.83 39.35 -6.03
C LEU A 981 -13.42 40.72 -5.68
N GLY A 982 -14.02 40.86 -4.49
CA GLY A 982 -14.55 42.12 -3.98
C GLY A 982 -13.48 43.21 -3.90
N THR A 983 -12.38 42.90 -3.22
CA THR A 983 -11.29 43.86 -2.97
C THR A 983 -10.55 44.32 -4.24
N ASN A 984 -10.26 43.40 -5.18
CA ASN A 984 -9.46 43.74 -6.38
C ASN A 984 -10.26 44.42 -7.50
N PHE A 985 -11.52 44.01 -7.73
CA PHE A 985 -12.29 44.48 -8.89
C PHE A 985 -13.24 45.62 -8.53
N PHE A 986 -13.80 45.63 -7.32
CA PHE A 986 -14.84 46.61 -6.96
C PHE A 986 -14.28 47.93 -6.43
N GLY A 987 -12.97 48.10 -6.26
CA GLY A 987 -12.38 49.42 -5.92
C GLY A 987 -12.68 50.49 -6.99
N THR A 988 -12.42 50.18 -8.27
CA THR A 988 -12.73 51.11 -9.38
C THR A 988 -14.24 51.27 -9.60
N VAL A 989 -15.01 50.20 -9.39
CA VAL A 989 -16.47 50.22 -9.54
C VAL A 989 -17.11 51.08 -8.43
N ALA A 990 -16.65 50.95 -7.19
CA ALA A 990 -17.12 51.73 -6.04
C ALA A 990 -16.88 53.23 -6.25
N PHE A 991 -15.74 53.60 -6.84
CA PHE A 991 -15.50 55.01 -7.18
C PHE A 991 -16.47 55.52 -8.26
N ARG A 992 -16.73 54.75 -9.32
CA ARG A 992 -17.62 55.17 -10.43
C ARG A 992 -19.09 55.26 -10.08
N PHE A 993 -19.61 54.31 -9.29
CA PHE A 993 -21.04 54.23 -8.96
C PHE A 993 -21.39 54.86 -7.60
N GLY A 994 -20.39 55.34 -6.86
CA GLY A 994 -20.51 55.92 -5.52
C GLY A 994 -20.25 54.90 -4.40
N GLN A 995 -19.26 55.18 -3.55
CA GLN A 995 -18.75 54.25 -2.54
C GLN A 995 -19.81 53.84 -1.51
N ILE A 996 -20.65 54.77 -1.06
CA ILE A 996 -21.74 54.49 -0.10
C ILE A 996 -22.83 53.62 -0.74
N ARG A 997 -23.20 53.86 -2.00
CA ARG A 997 -24.24 53.08 -2.72
C ARG A 997 -23.80 51.64 -2.95
N VAL A 998 -22.54 51.46 -3.34
CA VAL A 998 -21.95 50.12 -3.51
C VAL A 998 -21.86 49.37 -2.17
N SER A 999 -21.56 50.09 -1.07
CA SER A 999 -21.54 49.51 0.28
C SER A 999 -22.93 49.06 0.76
N ILE A 1000 -24.01 49.76 0.38
CA ILE A 1000 -25.40 49.34 0.68
C ILE A 1000 -25.72 47.98 0.05
N VAL A 1001 -25.41 47.81 -1.24
CA VAL A 1001 -25.62 46.54 -1.94
C VAL A 1001 -24.79 45.42 -1.32
N ALA A 1002 -23.56 45.72 -0.94
CA ALA A 1002 -22.66 44.76 -0.32
C ALA A 1002 -23.14 44.32 1.08
N LEU A 1003 -23.64 45.24 1.92
CA LEU A 1003 -24.21 44.89 3.23
C LEU A 1003 -25.48 44.05 3.13
N LEU A 1004 -26.34 44.29 2.13
CA LEU A 1004 -27.49 43.42 1.85
C LEU A 1004 -27.04 42.01 1.44
N LEU A 1005 -25.95 41.92 0.67
CA LEU A 1005 -25.36 40.65 0.27
C LEU A 1005 -24.77 39.90 1.48
N VAL A 1006 -24.04 40.58 2.37
CA VAL A 1006 -23.54 40.00 3.64
C VAL A 1006 -24.71 39.49 4.49
N GLY A 1007 -25.73 40.32 4.72
CA GLY A 1007 -26.87 39.98 5.56
C GLY A 1007 -27.70 38.80 5.03
N SER A 1008 -27.99 38.79 3.72
CA SER A 1008 -28.69 37.66 3.08
C SER A 1008 -27.87 36.37 3.11
N SER A 1009 -26.55 36.46 2.92
CA SER A 1009 -25.64 35.32 3.02
C SER A 1009 -25.61 34.70 4.42
N CYS A 1010 -25.56 35.52 5.48
CA CYS A 1010 -25.64 35.04 6.87
C CYS A 1010 -26.94 34.29 7.19
N ILE A 1011 -28.08 34.72 6.64
CA ILE A 1011 -29.37 34.06 6.85
C ILE A 1011 -29.43 32.70 6.14
N LEU A 1012 -28.76 32.57 4.98
CA LEU A 1012 -28.75 31.35 4.18
C LEU A 1012 -27.79 30.28 4.70
N ILE A 1013 -26.68 30.64 5.36
CA ILE A 1013 -25.66 29.69 5.85
C ILE A 1013 -26.27 28.57 6.74
N PRO A 1014 -27.08 28.85 7.78
CA PRO A 1014 -27.67 27.81 8.62
C PRO A 1014 -28.66 26.89 7.91
N SER A 1015 -29.13 27.26 6.72
CA SER A 1015 -30.13 26.52 5.96
C SER A 1015 -29.51 25.46 5.03
N ALA A 1016 -28.18 25.34 5.01
CA ALA A 1016 -27.47 24.39 4.18
C ALA A 1016 -27.49 22.98 4.79
N ASN A 1017 -28.05 22.01 4.06
CA ASN A 1017 -28.08 20.60 4.47
C ASN A 1017 -26.84 19.79 4.03
N THR A 1018 -25.92 20.40 3.29
CA THR A 1018 -24.68 19.76 2.80
C THR A 1018 -23.53 20.76 2.78
N VAL A 1019 -22.29 20.28 2.90
CA VAL A 1019 -21.07 21.12 2.80
C VAL A 1019 -21.00 21.85 1.46
N THR A 1020 -21.44 21.22 0.37
CA THR A 1020 -21.51 21.87 -0.95
C THR A 1020 -22.56 22.98 -1.01
N GLY A 1021 -23.64 22.86 -0.24
CA GLY A 1021 -24.68 23.90 -0.10
C GLY A 1021 -24.17 25.17 0.59
N LEU A 1022 -23.07 25.11 1.35
CA LEU A 1022 -22.44 26.27 1.98
C LEU A 1022 -21.62 27.12 1.00
N LEU A 1023 -21.23 26.58 -0.15
CA LEU A 1023 -20.31 27.25 -1.08
C LEU A 1023 -20.85 28.58 -1.61
N LEU A 1024 -22.13 28.62 -1.99
CA LEU A 1024 -22.75 29.82 -2.55
C LEU A 1024 -22.99 30.92 -1.50
N PRO A 1025 -23.59 30.63 -0.32
CA PRO A 1025 -23.69 31.62 0.76
C PRO A 1025 -22.33 32.13 1.25
N HIS A 1026 -21.31 31.26 1.36
CA HIS A 1026 -19.96 31.69 1.75
C HIS A 1026 -19.29 32.59 0.71
N LEU A 1027 -19.41 32.27 -0.58
CA LEU A 1027 -18.92 33.14 -1.65
C LEU A 1027 -19.59 34.53 -1.60
N GLY A 1028 -20.90 34.56 -1.36
CA GLY A 1028 -21.67 35.80 -1.21
C GLY A 1028 -21.22 36.62 -0.01
N LEU A 1029 -20.98 35.96 1.13
CA LEU A 1029 -20.48 36.61 2.35
C LEU A 1029 -19.13 37.30 2.11
N GLY A 1030 -18.13 36.55 1.64
CA GLY A 1030 -16.80 37.09 1.40
C GLY A 1030 -16.78 38.17 0.32
N LEU A 1031 -17.54 37.98 -0.76
CA LEU A 1031 -17.72 39.01 -1.78
C LEU A 1031 -18.31 40.29 -1.18
N GLY A 1032 -19.34 40.16 -0.35
CA GLY A 1032 -19.96 41.30 0.34
C GLY A 1032 -18.96 42.05 1.21
N ILE A 1033 -18.25 41.36 2.11
CA ILE A 1033 -17.23 41.97 2.98
C ILE A 1033 -16.13 42.64 2.14
N GLY A 1034 -15.71 42.02 1.04
CA GLY A 1034 -14.65 42.54 0.17
C GLY A 1034 -15.04 43.80 -0.58
N VAL A 1035 -16.30 43.88 -1.01
CA VAL A 1035 -16.83 45.09 -1.66
C VAL A 1035 -17.02 46.21 -0.65
N VAL A 1036 -17.45 45.91 0.59
CA VAL A 1036 -17.52 46.89 1.69
C VAL A 1036 -16.13 47.49 1.94
N ASP A 1037 -15.10 46.66 2.10
CA ASP A 1037 -13.73 47.13 2.34
C ASP A 1037 -13.16 47.94 1.16
N ALA A 1038 -13.36 47.46 -0.07
CA ALA A 1038 -12.89 48.16 -1.28
C ALA A 1038 -13.51 49.56 -1.44
N ALA A 1039 -14.73 49.75 -0.92
CA ALA A 1039 -15.48 51.00 -1.02
C ALA A 1039 -15.22 51.94 0.16
N LEU A 1040 -15.28 51.43 1.39
CA LEU A 1040 -15.25 52.22 2.62
C LEU A 1040 -13.83 52.61 3.05
N VAL A 1041 -12.84 51.74 2.85
CA VAL A 1041 -11.45 51.99 3.30
C VAL A 1041 -10.77 53.14 2.54
N PRO A 1042 -10.95 53.29 1.21
CA PRO A 1042 -10.47 54.47 0.51
C PRO A 1042 -11.30 55.73 0.78
N LEU A 1043 -12.60 55.58 1.09
CA LEU A 1043 -13.48 56.70 1.46
C LEU A 1043 -12.97 57.39 2.73
N LEU A 1044 -12.46 56.64 3.70
CA LEU A 1044 -11.86 57.19 4.92
C LEU A 1044 -10.70 58.17 4.63
N ALA A 1045 -9.82 57.86 3.68
CA ALA A 1045 -8.76 58.80 3.26
C ALA A 1045 -9.35 60.07 2.61
N THR A 1046 -10.36 59.93 1.74
CA THR A 1046 -11.02 61.12 1.15
C THR A 1046 -11.70 62.00 2.18
N LEU A 1047 -12.24 61.42 3.26
CA LEU A 1047 -12.87 62.18 4.35
C LEU A 1047 -11.84 62.96 5.16
N VAL A 1048 -10.66 62.39 5.42
CA VAL A 1048 -9.54 63.10 6.07
C VAL A 1048 -9.08 64.27 5.22
N ASP A 1049 -8.91 64.05 3.92
CA ASP A 1049 -8.50 65.10 2.97
C ASP A 1049 -9.49 66.27 2.98
N SER A 1050 -10.80 65.96 2.98
CA SER A 1050 -11.86 66.97 3.02
C SER A 1050 -11.96 67.74 4.34
N GLN A 1051 -11.54 67.14 5.45
CA GLN A 1051 -11.54 67.79 6.76
C GLN A 1051 -10.32 68.72 6.91
N LEU A 1052 -9.15 68.32 6.39
CA LEU A 1052 -7.97 69.18 6.35
C LEU A 1052 -8.18 70.41 5.46
N SER A 1053 -8.93 70.31 4.36
CA SER A 1053 -9.22 71.44 3.45
C SER A 1053 -10.19 72.48 4.02
N ASN A 1054 -10.96 72.14 5.07
CA ASN A 1054 -11.99 73.02 5.66
C ASN A 1054 -11.45 74.01 6.71
N HIS A 1055 -10.13 74.13 6.87
CA HIS A 1055 -9.50 75.19 7.68
C HIS A 1055 -8.70 76.12 6.77
N PRO A 1056 -9.34 77.17 6.21
CA PRO A 1056 -8.67 78.18 5.42
C PRO A 1056 -8.04 79.18 6.38
N ASP A 1057 -6.73 79.12 6.58
CA ASP A 1057 -5.91 80.31 6.82
C ASP A 1057 -4.41 79.97 6.75
N GLN A 1058 -3.73 80.73 5.88
CA GLN A 1058 -2.29 80.87 5.60
C GLN A 1058 -1.71 80.06 4.42
N ASP A 1059 -1.53 80.79 3.31
CA ASP A 1059 -0.66 80.51 2.18
C ASP A 1059 0.82 80.39 2.61
N VAL A 1060 1.42 79.21 2.46
CA VAL A 1060 2.89 79.06 2.34
C VAL A 1060 3.18 78.02 1.26
N GLY A 1061 4.01 78.38 0.28
CA GLY A 1061 4.32 77.59 -0.91
C GLY A 1061 4.93 76.22 -0.59
N PHE A 1062 4.40 75.18 -1.24
CA PHE A 1062 4.73 73.78 -0.99
C PHE A 1062 5.89 73.32 -1.89
N SER A 1063 7.11 73.26 -1.34
CA SER A 1063 8.23 72.49 -1.91
C SER A 1063 8.08 71.00 -1.58
N VAL A 1064 8.31 70.14 -2.57
CA VAL A 1064 7.95 68.70 -2.61
C VAL A 1064 8.94 67.77 -1.86
N GLU A 1065 9.74 68.27 -0.92
CA GLU A 1065 10.76 67.46 -0.25
C GLU A 1065 10.72 67.57 1.27
N GLU A 1066 9.66 67.04 1.91
CA GLU A 1066 9.73 66.69 3.34
C GLU A 1066 8.82 65.48 3.60
N SER A 1067 9.45 64.30 3.75
CA SER A 1067 8.77 63.03 4.04
C SER A 1067 8.79 62.76 5.54
N GLY A 1068 7.73 63.17 6.24
CA GLY A 1068 7.53 62.79 7.64
C GLY A 1068 6.11 63.07 8.14
N GLY A 1069 5.27 62.04 8.26
CA GLY A 1069 4.16 61.96 9.24
C GLY A 1069 3.07 63.03 9.33
N GLU A 1070 3.05 64.07 8.48
CA GLU A 1070 2.20 65.26 8.68
C GLU A 1070 0.72 65.13 8.25
N HIS A 1071 0.32 63.99 7.67
CA HIS A 1071 -1.07 63.77 7.24
C HIS A 1071 -1.79 62.83 8.21
N GLY A 1072 -2.96 63.23 8.72
CA GLY A 1072 -3.77 62.52 9.72
C GLY A 1072 -4.28 61.11 9.34
N TYR A 1073 -3.74 60.48 8.29
CA TYR A 1073 -4.07 59.12 7.85
C TYR A 1073 -3.77 58.06 8.90
N GLY A 1074 -2.68 58.20 9.66
CA GLY A 1074 -2.30 57.24 10.71
C GLY A 1074 -3.40 57.03 11.76
N THR A 1075 -4.03 58.13 12.18
CA THR A 1075 -5.13 58.11 13.16
C THR A 1075 -6.40 57.47 12.59
N VAL A 1076 -6.76 57.78 11.34
CA VAL A 1076 -7.98 57.23 10.72
C VAL A 1076 -7.88 55.75 10.40
N TYR A 1077 -6.74 55.30 9.87
CA TYR A 1077 -6.51 53.87 9.66
C TYR A 1077 -6.38 53.11 10.98
N ALA A 1078 -5.95 53.76 12.06
CA ALA A 1078 -6.02 53.16 13.38
C ALA A 1078 -7.46 53.02 13.89
N ILE A 1079 -8.36 54.00 13.68
CA ILE A 1079 -9.79 53.87 14.00
C ILE A 1079 -10.44 52.72 13.19
N GLN A 1080 -10.11 52.61 11.91
CA GLN A 1080 -10.58 51.50 11.08
C GLN A 1080 -10.11 50.15 11.63
N GLN A 1081 -8.82 50.02 11.94
CA GLN A 1081 -8.26 48.78 12.46
C GLN A 1081 -8.80 48.46 13.86
N ILE A 1082 -9.14 49.46 14.67
CA ILE A 1082 -9.89 49.25 15.93
C ILE A 1082 -11.24 48.58 15.64
N ALA A 1083 -11.99 49.05 14.64
CA ALA A 1083 -13.27 48.47 14.26
C ALA A 1083 -13.18 46.98 13.89
N VAL A 1084 -12.17 46.64 13.06
CA VAL A 1084 -11.87 45.26 12.66
C VAL A 1084 -11.43 44.43 13.86
N SER A 1085 -10.56 44.95 14.72
CA SER A 1085 -10.11 44.26 15.93
C SER A 1085 -11.23 44.03 16.94
N VAL A 1086 -12.16 44.98 17.12
CA VAL A 1086 -13.35 44.81 17.98
C VAL A 1086 -14.23 43.67 17.47
N ALA A 1087 -14.44 43.58 16.15
CA ALA A 1087 -15.16 42.44 15.56
C ALA A 1087 -14.48 41.11 15.90
N TYR A 1088 -13.18 40.97 15.61
CA TYR A 1088 -12.45 39.72 15.81
C TYR A 1088 -12.13 39.40 17.29
N SER A 1089 -12.22 40.36 18.21
CA SER A 1089 -12.06 40.09 19.65
C SER A 1089 -13.39 39.73 20.32
N LEU A 1090 -14.46 40.49 20.04
CA LEU A 1090 -15.72 40.37 20.77
C LEU A 1090 -16.65 39.32 20.17
N ALA A 1091 -16.71 39.23 18.83
CA ALA A 1091 -17.66 38.36 18.16
C ALA A 1091 -17.42 36.86 18.41
N PRO A 1092 -16.17 36.33 18.43
CA PRO A 1092 -15.89 34.95 18.84
C PRO A 1092 -16.32 34.63 20.28
N ILE A 1093 -16.13 35.58 21.22
CA ILE A 1093 -16.51 35.40 22.64
C ILE A 1093 -18.03 35.32 22.76
N ILE A 1094 -18.72 36.29 22.15
CA ILE A 1094 -20.19 36.35 22.09
C ILE A 1094 -20.75 35.09 21.41
N GLY A 1095 -20.19 34.69 20.26
CA GLY A 1095 -20.59 33.49 19.53
C GLY A 1095 -20.35 32.20 20.33
N GLY A 1096 -19.21 32.08 21.01
CA GLY A 1096 -18.87 30.92 21.83
C GLY A 1096 -19.84 30.67 22.98
N GLU A 1097 -20.32 31.74 23.64
CA GLU A 1097 -21.27 31.64 24.75
C GLU A 1097 -22.74 31.54 24.27
N LEU A 1098 -23.11 32.25 23.20
CA LEU A 1098 -24.50 32.26 22.73
C LEU A 1098 -24.88 31.04 21.89
N VAL A 1099 -23.95 30.47 21.11
CA VAL A 1099 -24.26 29.32 20.25
C VAL A 1099 -24.74 28.10 21.05
N PRO A 1100 -24.16 27.75 22.22
CA PRO A 1100 -24.69 26.70 23.09
C PRO A 1100 -26.07 27.04 23.69
N VAL A 1101 -26.34 28.31 24.03
CA VAL A 1101 -27.57 28.73 24.74
C VAL A 1101 -28.77 28.87 23.81
N ILE A 1102 -28.60 29.53 22.65
CA ILE A 1102 -29.70 29.89 21.74
C ILE A 1102 -29.61 29.24 20.35
N GLY A 1103 -28.53 28.50 20.07
CA GLY A 1103 -28.32 27.76 18.83
C GLY A 1103 -27.67 28.58 17.70
N PHE A 1104 -26.77 27.93 16.95
CA PHE A 1104 -26.00 28.52 15.84
C PHE A 1104 -26.86 29.22 14.78
N ALA A 1105 -27.99 28.60 14.40
CA ALA A 1105 -28.87 29.15 13.37
C ALA A 1105 -29.49 30.50 13.79
N THR A 1106 -29.87 30.63 15.05
CA THR A 1106 -30.47 31.84 15.61
C THR A 1106 -29.47 32.98 15.65
N VAL A 1107 -28.23 32.70 16.10
CA VAL A 1107 -27.14 33.69 16.17
C VAL A 1107 -26.82 34.27 14.79
N LEU A 1108 -26.64 33.41 13.78
CA LEU A 1108 -26.31 33.88 12.42
C LEU A 1108 -27.48 34.60 11.74
N ARG A 1109 -28.72 34.15 11.94
CA ARG A 1109 -29.89 34.86 11.40
C ARG A 1109 -30.06 36.23 12.05
N ALA A 1110 -29.86 36.34 13.37
CA ALA A 1110 -29.89 37.63 14.06
C ALA A 1110 -28.81 38.59 13.54
N LEU A 1111 -27.59 38.08 13.32
CA LEU A 1111 -26.50 38.87 12.75
C LEU A 1111 -26.74 39.30 11.30
N GLY A 1112 -27.37 38.43 10.49
CA GLY A 1112 -27.78 38.76 9.13
C GLY A 1112 -28.85 39.86 9.10
N VAL A 1113 -29.83 39.78 10.00
CA VAL A 1113 -30.85 40.83 10.19
C VAL A 1113 -30.20 42.14 10.64
N LEU A 1114 -29.23 42.10 11.56
CA LEU A 1114 -28.50 43.29 12.01
C LEU A 1114 -27.77 43.98 10.85
N ASN A 1115 -27.12 43.22 9.98
CA ASN A 1115 -26.45 43.76 8.78
C ASN A 1115 -27.46 44.44 7.83
N ILE A 1116 -28.64 43.83 7.62
CA ILE A 1116 -29.71 44.43 6.80
C ILE A 1116 -30.29 45.68 7.46
N LEU A 1117 -30.50 45.69 8.78
CA LEU A 1117 -30.98 46.87 9.50
C LEU A 1117 -29.97 48.03 9.44
N TYR A 1118 -28.67 47.74 9.45
CA TYR A 1118 -27.63 48.76 9.34
C TYR A 1118 -27.64 49.49 7.99
N VAL A 1119 -28.20 48.86 6.94
CA VAL A 1119 -28.41 49.51 5.63
C VAL A 1119 -29.29 50.75 5.77
N ALA A 1120 -30.29 50.74 6.67
CA ALA A 1120 -31.15 51.90 6.91
C ALA A 1120 -30.34 53.13 7.38
N LEU A 1121 -29.29 52.94 8.18
CA LEU A 1121 -28.40 54.02 8.61
C LEU A 1121 -27.56 54.57 7.46
N PHE A 1122 -27.05 53.71 6.57
CA PHE A 1122 -26.36 54.15 5.35
C PHE A 1122 -27.28 54.91 4.40
N VAL A 1123 -28.52 54.44 4.21
CA VAL A 1123 -29.53 55.13 3.39
C VAL A 1123 -29.89 56.49 4.00
N CYS A 1124 -30.15 56.56 5.31
CA CYS A 1124 -30.41 57.82 6.01
C CYS A 1124 -29.23 58.80 5.91
N SER A 1125 -27.98 58.32 5.98
CA SER A 1125 -26.79 59.15 5.80
C SER A 1125 -26.68 59.70 4.37
N SER A 1126 -26.98 58.87 3.37
CA SER A 1126 -26.99 59.27 1.95
C SER A 1126 -28.10 60.28 1.66
N VAL A 1127 -29.28 60.10 2.24
CA VAL A 1127 -30.43 61.02 2.06
C VAL A 1127 -30.19 62.34 2.80
N ARG A 1128 -29.69 62.31 4.04
CA ARG A 1128 -29.39 63.54 4.83
C ARG A 1128 -28.31 64.40 4.17
N SER A 1129 -27.32 63.78 3.53
CA SER A 1129 -26.31 64.49 2.72
C SER A 1129 -26.92 65.13 1.46
N THR A 1130 -27.97 64.55 0.90
CA THR A 1130 -28.66 65.09 -0.30
C THR A 1130 -29.63 66.21 0.09
N VAL A 1131 -30.30 66.09 1.25
CA VAL A 1131 -31.28 67.08 1.77
C VAL A 1131 -30.59 68.30 2.40
N GLY A 1132 -29.41 68.15 3.01
CA GLY A 1132 -28.62 69.30 3.49
C GLY A 1132 -28.21 70.26 2.37
N HIS A 1133 -28.12 69.75 1.14
CA HIS A 1133 -27.84 70.52 -0.07
C HIS A 1133 -29.02 71.37 -0.57
N LEU A 1134 -30.25 71.10 -0.07
CA LEU A 1134 -31.48 71.82 -0.42
C LEU A 1134 -31.85 72.90 0.60
N GLN A 1135 -31.26 72.92 1.81
CA GLN A 1135 -31.61 73.87 2.88
C GLN A 1135 -30.57 74.99 3.13
N GLY A 1136 -29.37 74.93 2.54
CA GLY A 1136 -28.34 75.97 2.67
C GLY A 1136 -28.22 76.83 1.40
N GLY A 1137 -28.86 77.99 1.38
CA GLY A 1137 -28.74 78.97 0.29
C GLY A 1137 -27.39 79.70 0.28
N SER A 1138 -26.83 79.85 -0.92
CA SER A 1138 -25.82 80.83 -1.34
C SER A 1138 -24.46 80.84 -0.60
N MET A 1139 -23.51 80.01 -1.04
CA MET A 1139 -22.08 80.38 -1.11
C MET A 1139 -21.27 79.40 -1.98
N LYS A 1140 -20.13 79.90 -2.46
CA LYS A 1140 -19.36 79.49 -3.65
C LYS A 1140 -19.05 77.99 -3.79
N GLN A 1141 -19.18 77.55 -5.04
CA GLN A 1141 -18.80 76.28 -5.63
C GLN A 1141 -17.30 76.00 -5.41
N ALA A 1142 -16.99 75.18 -4.40
CA ALA A 1142 -15.75 74.42 -4.28
C ALA A 1142 -16.15 72.95 -4.13
N ASP A 1143 -15.75 72.15 -5.12
CA ASP A 1143 -16.26 70.82 -5.39
C ASP A 1143 -16.00 69.80 -4.27
N LEU A 1144 -17.08 69.23 -3.72
CA LEU A 1144 -17.06 68.00 -2.91
C LEU A 1144 -17.63 66.86 -3.80
N PRO A 1145 -16.90 65.75 -4.04
CA PRO A 1145 -17.23 64.82 -5.11
C PRO A 1145 -18.20 63.73 -4.63
N LEU A 1146 -19.49 64.06 -4.52
CA LEU A 1146 -20.51 63.08 -4.11
C LEU A 1146 -21.83 63.20 -4.91
N ALA A 1147 -21.78 63.47 -6.22
CA ALA A 1147 -22.80 63.05 -7.19
C ALA A 1147 -22.39 63.37 -8.64
N SER A 1148 -22.51 62.36 -9.52
CA SER A 1148 -22.57 62.45 -11.00
C SER A 1148 -21.51 63.31 -11.71
N SER A 1149 -20.43 62.69 -12.20
CA SER A 1149 -19.64 63.24 -13.29
C SER A 1149 -20.03 62.62 -14.63
N GLU A 1150 -20.89 63.32 -15.38
CA GLU A 1150 -20.88 63.20 -16.84
C GLU A 1150 -19.64 63.92 -17.42
N PRO A 1151 -19.05 63.43 -18.53
CA PRO A 1151 -17.76 63.89 -19.01
C PRO A 1151 -17.91 65.05 -20.01
N THR A 1152 -18.26 66.26 -19.55
CA THR A 1152 -18.53 67.37 -20.51
C THR A 1152 -18.01 68.76 -20.12
N SER A 1153 -16.99 68.88 -19.25
CA SER A 1153 -16.35 70.19 -19.04
C SER A 1153 -14.84 70.13 -18.78
N TYR A 1154 -14.07 69.85 -19.83
CA TYR A 1154 -12.62 70.12 -19.88
C TYR A 1154 -12.19 70.81 -21.18
N ARG A 1155 -13.13 71.44 -21.89
CA ARG A 1155 -12.89 72.01 -23.23
C ARG A 1155 -12.78 73.53 -23.28
N ARG A 1156 -12.60 74.23 -22.15
CA ARG A 1156 -12.63 75.71 -22.15
C ARG A 1156 -11.42 76.46 -21.58
N PHE A 1157 -10.38 75.78 -21.10
CA PHE A 1157 -9.18 76.46 -20.58
C PHE A 1157 -7.98 76.51 -21.53
N TYR A 1158 -8.15 76.07 -22.78
CA TYR A 1158 -7.07 76.07 -23.80
C TYR A 1158 -7.27 77.08 -24.94
N ASN A 1159 -8.21 78.04 -24.81
CA ASN A 1159 -8.49 79.03 -25.85
C ASN A 1159 -8.15 80.49 -25.46
N THR A 1160 -7.26 80.71 -24.50
CA THR A 1160 -6.76 82.07 -24.18
C THR A 1160 -5.25 82.10 -24.05
N LEU A 1161 -4.58 81.53 -25.04
CA LEU A 1161 -3.20 81.79 -25.45
C LEU A 1161 -3.02 81.23 -26.87
N GLU A 1162 -3.78 81.79 -27.80
CA GLU A 1162 -3.41 81.93 -29.22
C GLU A 1162 -3.21 83.42 -29.50
#